data_AF-A0A5B7BL16-F1
#
_entry.id   AF-A0A5B7BL16-F1
#
_cell.length_a   1.000
_cell.length_b   1.000
_cell.length_c   1.000
_cell.angle_alpha   90.00
_cell.angle_beta   90.00
_cell.angle_gamma   90.00
#
_symmetry.space_group_name_H-M   'P 1'
#
loop_
_entity.id
_entity.type
_entity.pdbx_description
1 polymer ?
#
loop_
_entity_poly.entity_id
_entity_poly.type
_entity_poly.pdbx_seq_one_letter_code
_entity_poly.pdbx_strand_id
1 'polypeptide(L)'
;LSQKYLSRREVDQLCGAMPLVDNYGLVTTRRKGVLVPANGSKWVGLIGSNPWRDEGYVELGEDYLNSGNFAGVYTPAKQLIMFFKSHLAASDVPDLSPPDAVIPTMSAPLTKQNTFLLLDWIRNLKQKGYDMPGNFLTCIKEGSWLRISLNGSPGYRPPSQSFLPSSSWGHLLQNGSVLVDIPLIDQRFYGDAINGYKEELKTIGLMSEYGKACQFIGKHLMSQAASSTLTRGNVLSILNFIKFLREKLLSPEDFIRSIKERKWLWTSCGYRSPVGSVLHDEEWRAASQISDIPFIDQDYYGEEICGFKTELQLLGVVIGFNRNYQLVADYLKSPACFTNLKAEAVLLILECMRYLRSSDKLITTLGNQKILKTNMGYKSPRESYLFDPEWGCLLQVFNSFPLVDQNFYGSSILLYRNELKQMGVMVEFEVAAKAFANVFTQQASVSSIRKDNVLSFLECYRELKGLAVKFPSELKKCIREVKWLRTRLGDYRVPKECILFGSDWESISQISLLPFIDDNDNYYGKGIYEYKKELKGMGVVVDFKDGSKFVTAGLYLPDDPSIITPANVYSLLECIRNIPQEQSASPPDAFLKNIAKKWLKTNAGYRPPDKCLLFDSDWDSLLQREDGPFIDEEFYGSNIKSYKKELSALGVIVEVKNGCPVLASHLDFHSKFTTIVRIYNYLNEFNWVVPDNGDTRKIWIPNGNDDDDGEWVSPGECVLHDKDDLFGMQLNVLEKHYERKLLSFFSNVLGVKSNPSIDDYCKLWKVWEDSGHQPSYDECCAFWGYVIKHWSQKTERTLSENLLKLPVYSVPDGILLLDKCDVFIADELQLKDLFEHSSSHPIFVWYPQPSLPSLPRTKLLEIYSKIGVQTISETVQKEELSAIDGVGLEQVNPSEILIGKGLCRLILGFLADASLEMEAEKRHEAVRRLLNLTVLETPEPVTTGYSLSLSSGEILNVKASRMIRWERENSKFFTQKLDRSGEHKSIIEYATYFSEVISEGMLWEKEDHMWKLAELIKLGFLVEFNEEAIDFLLKTKNLQTYSEDEEFLSSAFPSV
;
A
#
# COMPACT_ATOMS: atom_id res chain seq x y z
N LEU A 1 -71.34 45.63 -119.28
CA LEU A 1 -72.42 46.00 -118.33
C LEU A 1 -73.40 47.03 -118.92
N SER A 2 -72.93 48.14 -119.50
CA SER A 2 -73.80 49.16 -120.13
C SER A 2 -74.57 48.67 -121.36
N GLN A 3 -73.98 47.78 -122.18
CA GLN A 3 -74.64 47.15 -123.34
C GLN A 3 -75.21 45.75 -123.04
N LYS A 4 -75.27 45.34 -121.76
CA LYS A 4 -75.83 44.05 -121.26
C LYS A 4 -75.29 42.74 -121.87
N TYR A 5 -74.14 42.74 -122.53
CA TYR A 5 -73.52 41.52 -123.07
C TYR A 5 -73.06 40.49 -122.03
N LEU A 6 -72.79 40.91 -120.78
CA LEU A 6 -72.40 40.05 -119.66
C LEU A 6 -73.10 40.53 -118.39
N SER A 7 -73.53 39.59 -117.55
CA SER A 7 -74.01 39.84 -116.18
C SER A 7 -72.86 40.21 -115.24
N ARG A 8 -73.17 40.87 -114.12
CA ARG A 8 -72.17 41.24 -113.11
C ARG A 8 -71.39 40.02 -112.60
N ARG A 9 -72.06 38.89 -112.39
CA ARG A 9 -71.43 37.64 -111.93
C ARG A 9 -70.44 37.09 -112.95
N GLU A 10 -70.77 37.14 -114.24
CA GLU A 10 -69.86 36.72 -115.31
C GLU A 10 -68.66 37.67 -115.42
N VAL A 11 -68.88 38.99 -115.28
CA VAL A 11 -67.78 39.97 -115.25
C VAL A 11 -66.86 39.69 -114.05
N ASP A 12 -67.39 39.49 -112.86
CA ASP A 12 -66.57 39.22 -111.67
C ASP A 12 -65.79 37.89 -111.79
N GLN A 13 -66.39 36.85 -112.39
CA GLN A 13 -65.70 35.59 -112.68
C GLN A 13 -64.57 35.75 -113.70
N LEU A 14 -64.82 36.44 -114.81
CA LEU A 14 -63.82 36.71 -115.85
C LEU A 14 -62.71 37.61 -115.33
N CYS A 15 -63.06 38.65 -114.58
CA CYS A 15 -62.10 39.51 -113.90
C CYS A 15 -61.26 38.71 -112.90
N GLY A 16 -61.85 37.78 -112.14
CA GLY A 16 -61.11 36.88 -111.25
C GLY A 16 -60.02 36.06 -111.95
N ALA A 17 -60.26 35.62 -113.19
CA ALA A 17 -59.29 34.88 -114.01
C ALA A 17 -58.38 35.78 -114.88
N MET A 18 -58.66 37.08 -114.96
CA MET A 18 -57.94 38.02 -115.82
C MET A 18 -56.49 38.19 -115.35
N PRO A 19 -55.47 38.00 -116.22
CA PRO A 19 -54.09 38.32 -115.90
C PRO A 19 -53.93 39.83 -115.65
N LEU A 20 -53.21 40.20 -114.59
CA LEU A 20 -52.86 41.59 -114.29
C LEU A 20 -51.36 41.79 -114.45
N VAL A 21 -50.95 42.96 -114.92
CA VAL A 21 -49.56 43.38 -114.95
C VAL A 21 -49.29 44.10 -113.64
N ASP A 22 -48.25 43.69 -112.91
CA ASP A 22 -47.83 44.43 -111.71
C ASP A 22 -47.04 45.70 -112.08
N ASN A 23 -46.72 46.54 -111.09
CA ASN A 23 -45.94 47.75 -111.32
C ASN A 23 -44.49 47.51 -111.84
N TYR A 24 -44.03 46.25 -111.88
CA TYR A 24 -42.72 45.84 -112.40
C TYR A 24 -42.81 45.28 -113.83
N GLY A 25 -43.99 45.27 -114.43
CA GLY A 25 -44.22 44.75 -115.78
C GLY A 25 -44.40 43.23 -115.85
N LEU A 26 -44.58 42.54 -114.71
CA LEU A 26 -44.78 41.10 -114.65
C LEU A 26 -46.27 40.73 -114.72
N VAL A 27 -46.59 39.76 -115.57
CA VAL A 27 -47.97 39.27 -115.74
C VAL A 27 -48.28 38.22 -114.67
N THR A 28 -49.26 38.52 -113.82
CA THR A 28 -49.70 37.66 -112.71
C THR A 28 -51.09 37.09 -112.97
N THR A 29 -51.19 35.77 -113.03
CA THR A 29 -52.44 35.02 -113.30
C THR A 29 -53.10 34.47 -112.03
N ARG A 30 -52.39 34.43 -110.89
CA ARG A 30 -52.91 34.03 -109.58
C ARG A 30 -52.58 35.10 -108.55
N ARG A 31 -53.58 35.55 -107.78
CA ARG A 31 -53.43 36.62 -106.79
C ARG A 31 -54.37 36.41 -105.62
N LYS A 32 -53.95 36.83 -104.41
CA LYS A 32 -54.83 36.87 -103.23
C LYS A 32 -55.62 38.16 -103.12
N GLY A 33 -55.06 39.26 -103.62
CA GLY A 33 -55.71 40.57 -103.62
C GLY A 33 -55.03 41.53 -104.59
N VAL A 34 -55.62 42.72 -104.74
CA VAL A 34 -55.14 43.75 -105.65
C VAL A 34 -54.94 45.04 -104.84
N LEU A 35 -53.77 45.64 -104.95
CA LEU A 35 -53.47 46.94 -104.38
C LEU A 35 -53.65 48.02 -105.44
N VAL A 36 -54.19 49.16 -105.04
CA VAL A 36 -54.15 50.36 -105.87
C VAL A 36 -52.69 50.79 -106.09
N PRO A 37 -52.37 51.46 -107.21
CA PRO A 37 -51.02 51.93 -107.48
C PRO A 37 -50.46 52.79 -106.36
N ALA A 38 -49.16 52.67 -106.07
CA ALA A 38 -48.47 53.42 -105.02
C ALA A 38 -48.73 54.93 -105.10
N ASN A 39 -48.71 55.50 -106.31
CA ASN A 39 -48.87 56.92 -106.54
C ASN A 39 -50.29 57.40 -106.18
N GLY A 40 -50.36 58.26 -105.16
CA GLY A 40 -51.61 58.80 -104.62
C GLY A 40 -52.36 57.87 -103.65
N SER A 41 -51.76 56.76 -103.23
CA SER A 41 -52.35 55.84 -102.24
C SER A 41 -52.02 56.22 -100.78
N LYS A 42 -52.94 55.90 -99.88
CA LYS A 42 -52.77 56.13 -98.43
C LYS A 42 -51.85 55.11 -97.78
N TRP A 43 -51.83 53.87 -98.30
CA TRP A 43 -50.97 52.82 -97.76
C TRP A 43 -49.48 53.16 -97.86
N VAL A 44 -49.02 53.75 -98.97
CA VAL A 44 -47.63 54.23 -99.13
C VAL A 44 -47.32 55.35 -98.14
N GLY A 45 -48.25 56.29 -97.93
CA GLY A 45 -48.07 57.40 -96.99
C GLY A 45 -47.90 56.96 -95.52
N LEU A 46 -48.44 55.79 -95.15
CA LEU A 46 -48.35 55.24 -93.80
C LEU A 46 -47.21 54.22 -93.64
N ILE A 47 -47.00 53.35 -94.63
CA ILE A 47 -46.12 52.17 -94.52
C ILE A 47 -44.81 52.36 -95.29
N GLY A 48 -44.80 53.21 -96.34
CA GLY A 48 -43.62 53.51 -97.16
C GLY A 48 -43.36 52.44 -98.23
N SER A 49 -42.97 51.23 -97.84
CA SER A 49 -42.74 50.10 -98.75
C SER A 49 -43.95 49.17 -98.83
N ASN A 50 -44.02 48.29 -99.84
CA ASN A 50 -45.13 47.35 -100.04
C ASN A 50 -44.88 46.00 -99.32
N PRO A 51 -45.45 45.75 -98.14
CA PRO A 51 -45.29 44.49 -97.41
C PRO A 51 -46.16 43.34 -97.94
N TRP A 52 -47.19 43.63 -98.74
CA TRP A 52 -48.16 42.60 -99.18
C TRP A 52 -47.68 41.79 -100.40
N ARG A 53 -46.56 42.18 -101.01
CA ARG A 53 -45.98 41.47 -102.15
C ARG A 53 -45.71 39.99 -101.81
N ASP A 54 -45.12 39.75 -100.65
CA ASP A 54 -44.79 38.40 -100.17
C ASP A 54 -46.04 37.60 -99.76
N GLU A 55 -47.19 38.27 -99.59
CA GLU A 55 -48.48 37.63 -99.28
C GLU A 55 -49.26 37.23 -100.55
N GLY A 56 -48.77 37.59 -101.74
CA GLY A 56 -49.39 37.28 -103.03
C GLY A 56 -50.41 38.32 -103.51
N TYR A 57 -50.30 39.56 -103.03
CA TYR A 57 -51.04 40.70 -103.59
C TYR A 57 -50.34 41.26 -104.82
N VAL A 58 -51.14 41.72 -105.79
CA VAL A 58 -50.63 42.38 -106.99
C VAL A 58 -50.78 43.88 -106.83
N GLU A 59 -49.65 44.60 -106.85
CA GLU A 59 -49.65 46.05 -106.94
C GLU A 59 -49.80 46.49 -108.39
N LEU A 60 -50.89 47.20 -108.68
CA LEU A 60 -51.15 47.73 -110.01
C LEU A 60 -50.13 48.81 -110.37
N GLY A 61 -49.58 48.75 -111.59
CA GLY A 61 -48.73 49.82 -112.14
C GLY A 61 -49.46 51.14 -112.35
N GLU A 62 -48.70 52.24 -112.46
CA GLU A 62 -49.26 53.57 -112.72
C GLU A 62 -50.04 53.65 -114.04
N ASP A 63 -49.71 52.79 -115.00
CA ASP A 63 -50.40 52.69 -116.29
C ASP A 63 -51.92 52.46 -116.13
N TYR A 64 -52.36 51.80 -115.05
CA TYR A 64 -53.78 51.59 -114.76
C TYR A 64 -54.53 52.86 -114.34
N LEU A 65 -53.81 53.95 -114.06
CA LEU A 65 -54.39 55.27 -113.79
C LEU A 65 -54.51 56.12 -115.06
N ASN A 66 -53.77 55.80 -116.11
CA ASN A 66 -53.66 56.60 -117.32
C ASN A 66 -54.79 56.33 -118.31
N SER A 67 -55.06 57.28 -119.21
CA SER A 67 -55.99 57.06 -120.34
C SER A 67 -55.29 56.28 -121.47
N GLY A 68 -56.00 55.40 -122.16
CA GLY A 68 -55.42 54.61 -123.26
C GLY A 68 -56.47 54.08 -124.25
N ASN A 69 -56.03 53.61 -125.41
CA ASN A 69 -56.89 53.00 -126.43
C ASN A 69 -56.60 51.48 -126.49
N PHE A 70 -57.56 50.66 -126.05
CA PHE A 70 -57.39 49.22 -125.88
C PHE A 70 -58.36 48.47 -126.78
N ALA A 71 -57.85 47.59 -127.65
CA ALA A 71 -58.64 46.84 -128.63
C ALA A 71 -59.63 47.72 -129.44
N GLY A 72 -59.20 48.94 -129.78
CA GLY A 72 -59.99 49.92 -130.53
C GLY A 72 -60.95 50.78 -129.69
N VAL A 73 -61.00 50.62 -128.37
CA VAL A 73 -61.84 51.41 -127.45
C VAL A 73 -60.99 52.35 -126.59
N TYR A 74 -61.28 53.65 -126.66
CA TYR A 74 -60.66 54.66 -125.79
C TYR A 74 -61.23 54.59 -124.36
N THR A 75 -60.36 54.47 -123.37
CA THR A 75 -60.66 54.46 -121.93
C THR A 75 -60.03 55.68 -121.24
N PRO A 76 -60.83 56.62 -120.69
CA PRO A 76 -60.38 57.72 -119.85
C PRO A 76 -59.52 57.34 -118.63
N ALA A 77 -58.68 58.29 -118.19
CA ALA A 77 -57.86 58.14 -117.00
C ALA A 77 -58.72 57.83 -115.76
N LYS A 78 -58.19 57.01 -114.85
CA LYS A 78 -58.84 56.48 -113.63
C LYS A 78 -60.09 55.61 -113.84
N GLN A 79 -60.63 55.51 -115.06
CA GLN A 79 -61.81 54.68 -115.28
C GLN A 79 -61.48 53.19 -115.10
N LEU A 80 -60.28 52.78 -115.51
CA LEU A 80 -59.80 51.41 -115.35
C LEU A 80 -59.58 51.03 -113.87
N ILE A 81 -59.01 51.92 -113.06
CA ILE A 81 -58.89 51.66 -111.60
C ILE A 81 -60.26 51.65 -110.91
N MET A 82 -61.22 52.50 -111.31
CA MET A 82 -62.58 52.45 -110.75
C MET A 82 -63.28 51.12 -111.07
N PHE A 83 -63.06 50.61 -112.29
CA PHE A 83 -63.52 49.28 -112.68
C PHE A 83 -62.87 48.21 -111.79
N PHE A 84 -61.57 48.27 -111.53
CA PHE A 84 -60.88 47.31 -110.66
C PHE A 84 -61.25 47.42 -109.18
N LYS A 85 -61.54 48.61 -108.66
CA LYS A 85 -62.10 48.76 -107.32
C LYS A 85 -63.45 48.05 -107.20
N SER A 86 -64.27 48.15 -108.25
CA SER A 86 -65.63 47.62 -108.26
C SER A 86 -65.72 46.11 -108.51
N HIS A 87 -64.79 45.55 -109.30
CA HIS A 87 -64.86 44.16 -109.79
C HIS A 87 -63.67 43.29 -109.39
N LEU A 88 -62.53 43.87 -108.99
CA LEU A 88 -61.31 43.15 -108.57
C LEU A 88 -60.91 43.42 -107.11
N ALA A 89 -61.74 44.17 -106.38
CA ALA A 89 -61.49 44.59 -105.01
C ALA A 89 -60.13 45.29 -104.80
N ALA A 90 -59.69 46.08 -105.78
CA ALA A 90 -58.48 46.89 -105.64
C ALA A 90 -58.64 47.87 -104.47
N SER A 91 -57.84 47.72 -103.42
CA SER A 91 -58.08 48.39 -102.13
C SER A 91 -56.90 49.26 -101.68
N ASP A 92 -57.18 50.19 -100.76
CA ASP A 92 -56.22 51.10 -100.12
C ASP A 92 -56.52 51.16 -98.61
N VAL A 93 -55.61 51.67 -97.79
CA VAL A 93 -55.83 51.91 -96.35
C VAL A 93 -56.92 52.99 -96.19
N PRO A 94 -57.94 52.79 -95.33
CA PRO A 94 -58.05 51.79 -94.26
C PRO A 94 -58.79 50.49 -94.64
N ASP A 95 -59.25 50.33 -95.88
CA ASP A 95 -60.07 49.18 -96.30
C ASP A 95 -59.26 47.93 -96.61
N LEU A 96 -57.96 48.08 -96.71
CA LEU A 96 -56.98 47.02 -96.95
C LEU A 96 -56.76 46.15 -95.71
N SER A 97 -56.63 44.84 -95.90
CA SER A 97 -56.23 43.90 -94.84
C SER A 97 -54.78 44.16 -94.39
N PRO A 98 -54.48 44.11 -93.09
CA PRO A 98 -53.12 44.34 -92.59
C PRO A 98 -52.16 43.23 -93.02
N PRO A 99 -50.91 43.57 -93.34
CA PRO A 99 -49.88 42.58 -93.64
C PRO A 99 -49.34 41.98 -92.33
N ASP A 100 -48.90 40.73 -92.32
CA ASP A 100 -48.20 40.12 -91.17
C ASP A 100 -46.70 40.42 -91.17
N ALA A 101 -46.36 41.71 -91.30
CA ALA A 101 -44.99 42.20 -91.38
C ALA A 101 -44.73 43.33 -90.38
N VAL A 102 -43.47 43.48 -89.98
CA VAL A 102 -43.01 44.63 -89.19
C VAL A 102 -43.01 45.87 -90.08
N ILE A 103 -43.74 46.91 -89.70
CA ILE A 103 -43.79 48.18 -90.42
C ILE A 103 -42.67 49.09 -89.89
N PRO A 104 -41.59 49.38 -90.67
CA PRO A 104 -40.45 50.16 -90.17
C PRO A 104 -40.82 51.58 -89.74
N THR A 105 -41.84 52.18 -90.37
CA THR A 105 -42.32 53.53 -90.00
C THR A 105 -42.82 53.61 -88.56
N MET A 106 -43.22 52.48 -87.95
CA MET A 106 -43.70 52.45 -86.55
C MET A 106 -42.56 52.62 -85.54
N SER A 107 -41.29 52.43 -85.91
CA SER A 107 -40.17 52.70 -85.01
C SER A 107 -39.81 54.19 -84.90
N ALA A 108 -40.42 55.05 -85.73
CA ALA A 108 -40.14 56.48 -85.79
C ALA A 108 -41.40 57.32 -85.50
N PRO A 109 -41.24 58.61 -85.13
CA PRO A 109 -42.37 59.52 -84.90
C PRO A 109 -43.33 59.58 -86.10
N LEU A 110 -44.61 59.27 -85.86
CA LEU A 110 -45.65 59.47 -86.86
C LEU A 110 -46.18 60.90 -86.84
N THR A 111 -46.50 61.43 -88.00
CA THR A 111 -47.22 62.71 -88.11
C THR A 111 -48.63 62.55 -87.53
N LYS A 112 -49.23 63.65 -87.07
CA LYS A 112 -50.61 63.65 -86.53
C LYS A 112 -51.60 62.98 -87.50
N GLN A 113 -51.47 63.26 -88.80
CA GLN A 113 -52.31 62.68 -89.85
C GLN A 113 -52.10 61.16 -89.99
N ASN A 114 -50.84 60.70 -90.00
CA ASN A 114 -50.54 59.27 -90.10
C ASN A 114 -50.93 58.49 -88.84
N THR A 115 -50.81 59.09 -87.64
CA THR A 115 -51.33 58.50 -86.41
C THR A 115 -52.83 58.27 -86.49
N PHE A 116 -53.62 59.27 -86.91
CA PHE A 116 -55.06 59.09 -87.06
C PHE A 116 -55.41 58.11 -88.18
N LEU A 117 -54.68 58.12 -89.30
CA LEU A 117 -54.85 57.13 -90.36
C LEU A 117 -54.60 55.69 -89.89
N LEU A 118 -53.58 55.47 -89.04
CA LEU A 118 -53.31 54.18 -88.41
C LEU A 118 -54.45 53.77 -87.46
N LEU A 119 -54.93 54.70 -86.64
CA LEU A 119 -56.03 54.44 -85.70
C LEU A 119 -57.35 54.19 -86.43
N ASP A 120 -57.62 54.90 -87.51
CA ASP A 120 -58.77 54.65 -88.40
C ASP A 120 -58.66 53.30 -89.10
N TRP A 121 -57.45 52.89 -89.47
CA TRP A 121 -57.20 51.56 -90.00
C TRP A 121 -57.53 50.48 -88.97
N ILE A 122 -56.98 50.58 -87.75
CA ILE A 122 -57.29 49.67 -86.64
C ILE A 122 -58.78 49.65 -86.33
N ARG A 123 -59.43 50.82 -86.31
CA ARG A 123 -60.88 50.94 -86.11
C ARG A 123 -61.66 50.19 -87.20
N ASN A 124 -61.29 50.36 -88.46
CA ASN A 124 -61.95 49.68 -89.58
C ASN A 124 -61.76 48.15 -89.50
N LEU A 125 -60.56 47.70 -89.13
CA LEU A 125 -60.28 46.27 -88.91
C LEU A 125 -61.13 45.69 -87.79
N LYS A 126 -61.26 46.40 -86.67
CA LYS A 126 -62.14 46.01 -85.56
C LYS A 126 -63.62 45.99 -85.97
N GLN A 127 -64.09 46.97 -86.73
CA GLN A 127 -65.49 47.03 -87.21
C GLN A 127 -65.82 45.91 -88.19
N LYS A 128 -64.88 45.53 -89.07
CA LYS A 128 -65.04 44.43 -90.03
C LYS A 128 -64.80 43.04 -89.42
N GLY A 129 -64.35 42.97 -88.16
CA GLY A 129 -64.05 41.71 -87.47
C GLY A 129 -62.81 40.99 -87.99
N TYR A 130 -61.86 41.72 -88.60
CA TYR A 130 -60.60 41.14 -89.06
C TYR A 130 -59.63 40.96 -87.89
N ASP A 131 -59.02 39.78 -87.80
CA ASP A 131 -57.91 39.54 -86.88
C ASP A 131 -56.66 40.32 -87.33
N MET A 132 -56.05 41.04 -86.39
CA MET A 132 -54.80 41.76 -86.63
C MET A 132 -53.62 40.78 -86.49
N PRO A 133 -52.76 40.67 -87.52
CA PRO A 133 -51.60 39.80 -87.47
C PRO A 133 -50.63 40.15 -86.34
N GLY A 134 -49.88 39.15 -85.86
CA GLY A 134 -49.04 39.27 -84.67
C GLY A 134 -47.89 40.27 -84.86
N ASN A 135 -47.19 40.22 -86.00
CA ASN A 135 -46.06 41.11 -86.27
C ASN A 135 -46.51 42.56 -86.42
N PHE A 136 -47.64 42.76 -87.12
CA PHE A 136 -48.30 44.06 -87.27
C PHE A 136 -48.67 44.69 -85.92
N LEU A 137 -49.35 43.93 -85.05
CA LEU A 137 -49.78 44.44 -83.76
C LEU A 137 -48.60 44.71 -82.82
N THR A 138 -47.56 43.87 -82.86
CA THR A 138 -46.37 43.99 -82.01
C THR A 138 -45.55 45.23 -82.37
N CYS A 139 -45.29 45.48 -83.66
CA CYS A 139 -44.54 46.66 -84.06
C CYS A 139 -45.28 47.97 -83.74
N ILE A 140 -46.62 47.96 -83.74
CA ILE A 140 -47.42 49.12 -83.32
C ILE A 140 -47.37 49.31 -81.79
N LYS A 141 -47.43 48.22 -81.01
CA LYS A 141 -47.38 48.24 -79.52
C LYS A 141 -46.04 48.72 -78.97
N GLU A 142 -44.95 48.32 -79.63
CA GLU A 142 -43.58 48.53 -79.16
C GLU A 142 -42.86 49.66 -79.92
N GLY A 143 -43.40 50.07 -81.07
CA GLY A 143 -42.87 51.16 -81.87
C GLY A 143 -42.99 52.51 -81.17
N SER A 144 -41.92 53.31 -81.21
CA SER A 144 -41.83 54.62 -80.53
C SER A 144 -42.39 55.75 -81.38
N TRP A 145 -43.59 55.54 -81.93
CA TRP A 145 -44.26 56.51 -82.81
C TRP A 145 -45.24 57.44 -82.08
N LEU A 146 -45.73 57.04 -80.89
CA LEU A 146 -46.76 57.78 -80.15
C LEU A 146 -46.13 58.94 -79.38
N ARG A 147 -46.66 60.16 -79.60
CA ARG A 147 -46.20 61.35 -78.90
C ARG A 147 -46.79 61.44 -77.49
N ILE A 148 -45.93 61.67 -76.52
CA ILE A 148 -46.25 61.77 -75.10
C ILE A 148 -45.74 63.09 -74.50
N SER A 149 -46.24 63.44 -73.33
CA SER A 149 -45.75 64.50 -72.46
C SER A 149 -45.14 63.90 -71.19
N LEU A 150 -43.89 64.24 -70.92
CA LEU A 150 -43.16 63.96 -69.68
C LEU A 150 -42.98 65.28 -68.93
N ASN A 151 -43.68 65.49 -67.81
CA ASN A 151 -43.67 66.75 -67.05
C ASN A 151 -43.80 68.01 -67.92
N GLY A 152 -44.72 67.99 -68.89
CA GLY A 152 -44.95 69.12 -69.80
C GLY A 152 -43.97 69.21 -70.98
N SER A 153 -42.94 68.38 -71.05
CA SER A 153 -42.00 68.29 -72.18
C SER A 153 -42.42 67.22 -73.19
N PRO A 154 -42.36 67.49 -74.51
CA PRO A 154 -42.76 66.53 -75.53
C PRO A 154 -41.71 65.41 -75.71
N GLY A 155 -42.17 64.18 -75.88
CA GLY A 155 -41.34 63.02 -76.19
C GLY A 155 -42.11 61.98 -77.02
N TYR A 156 -41.44 60.88 -77.38
CA TYR A 156 -42.06 59.75 -78.08
C TYR A 156 -41.78 58.46 -77.34
N ARG A 157 -42.82 57.64 -77.15
CA ARG A 157 -42.71 56.35 -76.45
C ARG A 157 -43.62 55.32 -77.11
N PRO A 158 -43.35 54.02 -76.86
CA PRO A 158 -44.27 52.96 -77.24
C PRO A 158 -45.63 53.13 -76.57
N PRO A 159 -46.74 52.82 -77.26
CA PRO A 159 -48.05 52.75 -76.62
C PRO A 159 -48.07 51.84 -75.38
N SER A 160 -47.36 50.70 -75.41
CA SER A 160 -47.25 49.76 -74.28
C SER A 160 -46.60 50.33 -73.01
N GLN A 161 -45.87 51.44 -73.13
CA GLN A 161 -45.23 52.14 -72.00
C GLN A 161 -45.87 53.49 -71.72
N SER A 162 -46.97 53.81 -72.39
CA SER A 162 -47.62 55.12 -72.31
C SER A 162 -48.98 55.00 -71.62
N PHE A 163 -49.42 56.10 -71.03
CA PHE A 163 -50.69 56.14 -70.30
C PHE A 163 -51.65 57.16 -70.92
N LEU A 164 -52.93 56.78 -70.99
CA LEU A 164 -54.01 57.75 -71.16
C LEU A 164 -54.53 58.14 -69.77
N PRO A 165 -54.23 59.34 -69.27
CA PRO A 165 -54.75 59.77 -67.98
C PRO A 165 -56.28 59.88 -68.07
N SER A 166 -56.96 59.31 -67.08
CA SER A 166 -58.35 59.69 -66.80
C SER A 166 -58.36 60.88 -65.84
N SER A 167 -59.41 61.70 -65.90
CA SER A 167 -59.56 62.90 -65.06
C SER A 167 -59.51 62.61 -63.56
N SER A 168 -59.78 61.37 -63.13
CA SER A 168 -59.82 60.99 -61.72
C SER A 168 -58.47 60.72 -61.06
N TRP A 169 -57.40 60.41 -61.82
CA TRP A 169 -56.09 60.05 -61.21
C TRP A 169 -54.86 60.64 -61.90
N GLY A 170 -54.95 61.05 -63.16
CA GLY A 170 -53.77 61.50 -63.93
C GLY A 170 -53.06 62.70 -63.29
N HIS A 171 -53.83 63.72 -62.88
CA HIS A 171 -53.30 64.92 -62.23
C HIS A 171 -52.86 64.65 -60.77
N LEU A 172 -53.51 63.70 -60.08
CA LEU A 172 -53.15 63.33 -58.70
C LEU A 172 -51.81 62.59 -58.63
N LEU A 173 -51.54 61.70 -59.60
CA LEU A 173 -50.25 61.03 -59.68
C LEU A 173 -49.14 62.00 -60.11
N GLN A 174 -49.38 62.89 -61.08
CA GLN A 174 -48.38 63.91 -61.47
C GLN A 174 -48.01 64.86 -60.32
N ASN A 175 -48.98 65.26 -59.50
CA ASN A 175 -48.71 66.16 -58.37
C ASN A 175 -48.16 65.41 -57.13
N GLY A 176 -48.42 64.11 -57.02
CA GLY A 176 -48.00 63.29 -55.87
C GLY A 176 -46.67 62.56 -56.08
N SER A 177 -46.31 62.17 -57.31
CA SER A 177 -45.11 61.40 -57.61
C SER A 177 -43.94 62.32 -58.00
N VAL A 178 -43.28 62.92 -57.01
CA VAL A 178 -41.99 63.63 -57.20
C VAL A 178 -40.87 62.68 -57.67
N LEU A 179 -41.12 61.37 -57.62
CA LEU A 179 -40.10 60.32 -57.76
C LEU A 179 -39.96 59.73 -59.18
N VAL A 180 -41.01 59.73 -60.01
CA VAL A 180 -41.00 59.07 -61.33
C VAL A 180 -41.84 59.85 -62.34
N ASP A 181 -41.26 60.16 -63.50
CA ASP A 181 -41.97 60.79 -64.61
C ASP A 181 -42.88 59.78 -65.32
N ILE A 182 -44.19 60.04 -65.32
CA ILE A 182 -45.18 59.18 -65.95
C ILE A 182 -45.41 59.62 -67.41
N PRO A 183 -45.14 58.76 -68.41
CA PRO A 183 -45.34 59.06 -69.83
C PRO A 183 -46.82 59.12 -70.20
N LEU A 184 -47.41 60.32 -70.23
CA LEU A 184 -48.82 60.52 -70.61
C LEU A 184 -48.95 60.89 -72.08
N ILE A 185 -50.03 60.51 -72.78
CA ILE A 185 -50.27 60.97 -74.17
C ILE A 185 -50.29 62.51 -74.26
N ASP A 186 -49.62 63.08 -75.28
CA ASP A 186 -49.59 64.52 -75.55
C ASP A 186 -50.92 65.00 -76.15
N GLN A 187 -51.90 65.25 -75.28
CA GLN A 187 -53.20 65.78 -75.67
C GLN A 187 -53.12 67.18 -76.32
N ARG A 188 -52.06 67.97 -76.06
CA ARG A 188 -51.88 69.29 -76.72
C ARG A 188 -51.58 69.13 -78.20
N PHE A 189 -50.80 68.10 -78.57
CA PHE A 189 -50.47 67.82 -79.97
C PHE A 189 -51.64 67.17 -80.73
N TYR A 190 -52.24 66.11 -80.16
CA TYR A 190 -53.30 65.38 -80.86
C TYR A 190 -54.67 66.08 -80.79
N GLY A 191 -54.92 66.88 -79.75
CA GLY A 191 -56.24 67.47 -79.45
C GLY A 191 -57.23 66.43 -78.92
N ASP A 192 -58.45 66.86 -78.59
CA ASP A 192 -59.49 66.00 -78.00
C ASP A 192 -59.91 64.82 -78.90
N ALA A 193 -59.63 64.90 -80.20
CA ALA A 193 -59.92 63.85 -81.17
C ALA A 193 -59.27 62.49 -80.80
N ILE A 194 -58.13 62.48 -80.11
CA ILE A 194 -57.45 61.25 -79.69
C ILE A 194 -58.26 60.44 -78.67
N ASN A 195 -59.07 61.11 -77.85
CA ASN A 195 -59.94 60.44 -76.87
C ASN A 195 -61.05 59.61 -77.56
N GLY A 196 -61.40 59.94 -78.81
CA GLY A 196 -62.31 59.15 -79.62
C GLY A 196 -61.76 57.78 -80.03
N TYR A 197 -60.45 57.53 -79.88
CA TYR A 197 -59.78 56.27 -80.25
C TYR A 197 -59.37 55.42 -79.04
N LYS A 198 -60.05 55.59 -77.89
CA LYS A 198 -59.67 54.94 -76.63
C LYS A 198 -59.59 53.41 -76.72
N GLU A 199 -60.51 52.79 -77.44
CA GLU A 199 -60.55 51.32 -77.55
C GLU A 199 -59.47 50.78 -78.50
N GLU A 200 -59.14 51.53 -79.55
CA GLU A 200 -58.03 51.26 -80.48
C GLU A 200 -56.69 51.40 -79.74
N LEU A 201 -56.53 52.47 -78.97
CA LEU A 201 -55.35 52.73 -78.14
C LEU A 201 -55.12 51.64 -77.08
N LYS A 202 -56.17 51.15 -76.42
CA LYS A 202 -56.08 49.98 -75.54
C LYS A 202 -55.66 48.71 -76.29
N THR A 203 -56.17 48.52 -77.50
CA THR A 203 -55.86 47.34 -78.33
C THR A 203 -54.37 47.28 -78.67
N ILE A 204 -53.76 48.44 -78.89
CA ILE A 204 -52.32 48.60 -79.12
C ILE A 204 -51.50 48.78 -77.83
N GLY A 205 -52.04 48.38 -76.68
CA GLY A 205 -51.28 48.23 -75.43
C GLY A 205 -51.23 49.44 -74.51
N LEU A 206 -51.95 50.52 -74.81
CA LEU A 206 -51.95 51.72 -73.95
C LEU A 206 -52.55 51.43 -72.56
N MET A 207 -51.85 51.86 -71.52
CA MET A 207 -52.28 51.66 -70.13
C MET A 207 -53.29 52.74 -69.70
N SER A 208 -54.38 52.33 -69.04
CA SER A 208 -55.43 53.25 -68.57
C SER A 208 -55.88 53.03 -67.12
N GLU A 209 -55.27 52.10 -66.38
CA GLU A 209 -55.66 51.72 -65.01
C GLU A 209 -54.70 52.31 -63.96
N TYR A 210 -55.27 52.81 -62.85
CA TYR A 210 -54.53 53.38 -61.71
C TYR A 210 -53.53 52.39 -61.08
N GLY A 211 -53.96 51.15 -60.79
CA GLY A 211 -53.09 50.14 -60.17
C GLY A 211 -51.84 49.81 -61.02
N LYS A 212 -51.98 49.79 -62.35
CA LYS A 212 -50.85 49.60 -63.28
C LYS A 212 -49.88 50.78 -63.24
N ALA A 213 -50.37 52.00 -63.08
CA ALA A 213 -49.52 53.17 -62.88
C ALA A 213 -48.75 53.09 -61.55
N CYS A 214 -49.39 52.70 -60.45
CA CYS A 214 -48.71 52.48 -59.17
C CYS A 214 -47.64 51.37 -59.22
N GLN A 215 -47.93 50.26 -59.89
CA GLN A 215 -46.94 49.19 -60.13
C GLN A 215 -45.78 49.66 -61.01
N PHE A 216 -46.05 50.50 -62.01
CA PHE A 216 -45.02 51.09 -62.86
C PHE A 216 -44.08 51.99 -62.05
N ILE A 217 -44.63 52.92 -61.25
CA ILE A 217 -43.85 53.80 -60.36
C ILE A 217 -42.99 52.95 -59.41
N GLY A 218 -43.59 51.96 -58.75
CA GLY A 218 -42.88 51.12 -57.80
C GLY A 218 -41.80 50.24 -58.44
N LYS A 219 -42.07 49.60 -59.60
CA LYS A 219 -41.05 48.86 -60.35
C LYS A 219 -39.91 49.76 -60.81
N HIS A 220 -40.21 50.98 -61.27
CA HIS A 220 -39.19 51.94 -61.69
C HIS A 220 -38.32 52.36 -60.49
N LEU A 221 -38.92 52.71 -59.36
CA LEU A 221 -38.17 53.02 -58.13
C LEU A 221 -37.30 51.86 -57.66
N MET A 222 -37.80 50.63 -57.73
CA MET A 222 -37.01 49.45 -57.34
C MET A 222 -35.89 49.15 -58.34
N SER A 223 -36.09 49.44 -59.63
CA SER A 223 -35.01 49.36 -60.62
C SER A 223 -33.91 50.38 -60.33
N GLN A 224 -34.28 51.60 -59.94
CA GLN A 224 -33.33 52.63 -59.51
C GLN A 224 -32.62 52.25 -58.20
N ALA A 225 -33.35 51.69 -57.23
CA ALA A 225 -32.80 51.20 -55.97
C ALA A 225 -31.81 50.03 -56.18
N ALA A 226 -32.00 49.23 -57.24
CA ALA A 226 -31.08 48.15 -57.61
C ALA A 226 -29.81 48.67 -58.31
N SER A 227 -29.90 49.76 -59.07
CA SER A 227 -28.74 50.39 -59.73
C SER A 227 -27.99 51.39 -58.84
N SER A 228 -28.63 51.93 -57.80
CA SER A 228 -28.08 52.94 -56.90
C SER A 228 -28.82 52.94 -55.55
N THR A 229 -28.13 53.21 -54.44
CA THR A 229 -28.75 53.28 -53.11
C THR A 229 -29.72 54.47 -53.00
N LEU A 230 -30.95 54.23 -52.54
CA LEU A 230 -31.91 55.31 -52.30
C LEU A 230 -31.39 56.24 -51.19
N THR A 231 -31.46 57.56 -51.43
CA THR A 231 -31.05 58.55 -50.43
C THR A 231 -32.12 58.70 -49.33
N ARG A 232 -31.74 59.28 -48.18
CA ARG A 232 -32.68 59.70 -47.11
C ARG A 232 -33.92 60.41 -47.66
N GLY A 233 -33.72 61.37 -48.57
CA GLY A 233 -34.80 62.13 -49.20
C GLY A 233 -35.74 61.28 -50.06
N ASN A 234 -35.21 60.27 -50.76
CA ASN A 234 -36.05 59.36 -51.54
C ASN A 234 -36.93 58.49 -50.64
N VAL A 235 -36.37 57.95 -49.54
CA VAL A 235 -37.12 57.13 -48.58
C VAL A 235 -38.24 57.92 -47.91
N LEU A 236 -37.96 59.14 -47.44
CA LEU A 236 -38.98 60.02 -46.87
C LEU A 236 -40.03 60.41 -47.92
N SER A 237 -39.65 60.58 -49.19
CA SER A 237 -40.59 60.83 -50.29
C SER A 237 -41.49 59.62 -50.58
N ILE A 238 -40.97 58.38 -50.47
CA ILE A 238 -41.77 57.15 -50.59
C ILE A 238 -42.81 57.08 -49.47
N LEU A 239 -42.39 57.36 -48.23
CA LEU A 239 -43.30 57.36 -47.07
C LEU A 239 -44.34 58.48 -47.18
N ASN A 240 -43.95 59.68 -47.60
CA ASN A 240 -44.87 60.77 -47.90
C ASN A 240 -45.83 60.43 -49.04
N PHE A 241 -45.37 59.71 -50.06
CA PHE A 241 -46.25 59.27 -51.14
C PHE A 241 -47.28 58.25 -50.66
N ILE A 242 -46.89 57.26 -49.84
CA ILE A 242 -47.83 56.32 -49.21
C ILE A 242 -48.84 57.07 -48.33
N LYS A 243 -48.36 58.03 -47.53
CA LYS A 243 -49.19 58.91 -46.71
C LYS A 243 -50.18 59.70 -47.57
N PHE A 244 -49.72 60.33 -48.65
CA PHE A 244 -50.52 61.07 -49.61
C PHE A 244 -51.60 60.20 -50.27
N LEU A 245 -51.24 58.98 -50.72
CA LEU A 245 -52.20 58.04 -51.31
C LEU A 245 -53.31 57.69 -50.32
N ARG A 246 -52.94 57.39 -49.07
CA ARG A 246 -53.89 57.11 -47.98
C ARG A 246 -54.80 58.31 -47.70
N GLU A 247 -54.24 59.51 -47.59
CA GLU A 247 -54.99 60.75 -47.32
C GLU A 247 -55.95 61.14 -48.45
N LYS A 248 -55.63 60.78 -49.70
CA LYS A 248 -56.48 61.01 -50.87
C LYS A 248 -57.45 59.86 -51.17
N LEU A 249 -57.63 58.91 -50.24
CA LEU A 249 -58.51 57.74 -50.37
C LEU A 249 -58.18 56.84 -51.57
N LEU A 250 -56.93 56.85 -52.03
CA LEU A 250 -56.42 55.94 -53.05
C LEU A 250 -55.74 54.74 -52.37
N SER A 251 -55.92 53.53 -52.90
CA SER A 251 -55.29 52.33 -52.33
C SER A 251 -53.78 52.33 -52.60
N PRO A 252 -52.92 52.32 -51.57
CA PRO A 252 -51.47 52.21 -51.74
C PRO A 252 -51.01 50.77 -51.96
N GLU A 253 -51.89 49.77 -51.93
CA GLU A 253 -51.53 48.34 -51.88
C GLU A 253 -50.68 47.89 -53.07
N ASP A 254 -51.04 48.28 -54.29
CA ASP A 254 -50.29 47.89 -55.50
C ASP A 254 -48.91 48.53 -55.54
N PHE A 255 -48.77 49.74 -54.99
CA PHE A 255 -47.49 50.40 -54.81
C PHE A 255 -46.66 49.69 -53.72
N ILE A 256 -47.22 49.48 -52.53
CA ILE A 256 -46.56 48.80 -51.40
C ILE A 256 -46.08 47.40 -51.78
N ARG A 257 -46.93 46.60 -52.44
CA ARG A 257 -46.61 45.23 -52.88
C ARG A 257 -45.40 45.20 -53.82
N SER A 258 -45.23 46.24 -54.63
CA SER A 258 -44.10 46.33 -55.56
C SER A 258 -42.77 46.70 -54.88
N ILE A 259 -42.78 47.27 -53.67
CA ILE A 259 -41.58 47.79 -52.99
C ILE A 259 -41.21 47.07 -51.68
N LYS A 260 -42.17 46.51 -50.94
CA LYS A 260 -41.94 46.07 -49.54
C LYS A 260 -40.94 44.92 -49.36
N GLU A 261 -40.83 44.02 -50.32
CA GLU A 261 -39.91 42.85 -50.24
C GLU A 261 -38.47 43.18 -50.66
N ARG A 262 -38.24 44.37 -51.21
CA ARG A 262 -36.93 44.78 -51.76
C ARG A 262 -36.08 45.44 -50.68
N LYS A 263 -34.75 45.32 -50.80
CA LYS A 263 -33.79 45.83 -49.83
C LYS A 263 -33.43 47.30 -50.12
N TRP A 264 -34.16 48.23 -49.52
CA TRP A 264 -33.93 49.66 -49.72
C TRP A 264 -34.01 50.50 -48.44
N LEU A 265 -34.44 49.92 -47.32
CA LEU A 265 -34.52 50.61 -46.04
C LEU A 265 -33.19 50.47 -45.27
N TRP A 266 -32.61 51.57 -44.83
CA TRP A 266 -31.37 51.57 -44.06
C TRP A 266 -31.64 51.21 -42.59
N THR A 267 -30.86 50.29 -42.06
CA THR A 267 -31.00 49.78 -40.69
C THR A 267 -29.62 49.64 -40.06
N SER A 268 -29.56 49.37 -38.76
CA SER A 268 -28.35 48.98 -38.03
C SER A 268 -27.61 47.79 -38.68
N CYS A 269 -28.28 47.00 -39.51
CA CYS A 269 -27.72 45.87 -40.25
C CYS A 269 -27.58 46.14 -41.77
N GLY A 270 -27.46 47.41 -42.16
CA GLY A 270 -27.36 47.87 -43.56
C GLY A 270 -28.71 47.94 -44.28
N TYR A 271 -28.70 47.93 -45.62
CA TYR A 271 -29.93 47.96 -46.43
C TYR A 271 -30.72 46.65 -46.31
N ARG A 272 -31.95 46.75 -45.78
CA ARG A 272 -32.87 45.64 -45.55
C ARG A 272 -34.24 45.92 -46.16
N SER A 273 -35.05 44.86 -46.23
CA SER A 273 -36.46 45.00 -46.58
C SER A 273 -37.19 45.65 -45.40
N PRO A 274 -38.16 46.54 -45.66
CA PRO A 274 -39.08 47.00 -44.62
C PRO A 274 -39.72 45.86 -43.82
N VAL A 275 -40.00 44.72 -44.45
CA VAL A 275 -40.55 43.54 -43.78
C VAL A 275 -39.53 42.97 -42.80
N GLY A 276 -39.91 42.91 -41.52
CA GLY A 276 -39.06 42.40 -40.44
C GLY A 276 -38.02 43.39 -39.92
N SER A 277 -37.95 44.60 -40.47
CA SER A 277 -37.22 45.72 -39.86
C SER A 277 -38.00 46.27 -38.67
N VAL A 278 -37.31 46.85 -37.68
CA VAL A 278 -37.94 47.30 -36.43
C VAL A 278 -37.72 48.78 -36.20
N LEU A 279 -38.77 49.51 -35.82
CA LEU A 279 -38.61 50.86 -35.31
C LEU A 279 -38.27 50.78 -33.82
N HIS A 280 -37.06 51.19 -33.42
CA HIS A 280 -36.61 51.12 -32.03
C HIS A 280 -37.47 52.00 -31.10
N ASP A 281 -37.89 51.44 -29.98
CA ASP A 281 -38.50 52.11 -28.82
C ASP A 281 -37.96 51.52 -27.50
N GLU A 282 -38.40 52.04 -26.35
CA GLU A 282 -37.90 51.62 -25.04
C GLU A 282 -38.20 50.16 -24.69
N GLU A 283 -39.25 49.55 -25.26
CA GLU A 283 -39.58 48.14 -25.01
C GLU A 283 -38.53 47.21 -25.64
N TRP A 284 -37.83 47.66 -26.69
CA TRP A 284 -36.76 46.92 -27.35
C TRP A 284 -35.39 47.05 -26.67
N ARG A 285 -35.24 47.86 -25.60
CA ARG A 285 -33.95 48.13 -24.93
C ARG A 285 -33.26 46.87 -24.41
N ALA A 286 -34.02 45.93 -23.85
CA ALA A 286 -33.45 44.66 -23.38
C ALA A 286 -33.10 43.73 -24.56
N ALA A 287 -33.92 43.73 -25.61
CA ALA A 287 -33.70 42.92 -26.81
C ALA A 287 -32.48 43.38 -27.62
N SER A 288 -32.24 44.70 -27.72
CA SER A 288 -31.10 45.28 -28.45
C SER A 288 -29.75 44.96 -27.80
N GLN A 289 -29.73 44.62 -26.50
CA GLN A 289 -28.52 44.15 -25.83
C GLN A 289 -28.12 42.75 -26.30
N ILE A 290 -29.09 41.88 -26.63
CA ILE A 290 -28.88 40.45 -26.88
C ILE A 290 -29.06 40.02 -28.34
N SER A 291 -29.64 40.87 -29.18
CA SER A 291 -30.02 40.53 -30.55
C SER A 291 -29.67 41.67 -31.52
N ASP A 292 -29.08 41.33 -32.67
CA ASP A 292 -28.75 42.24 -33.78
C ASP A 292 -29.99 42.43 -34.68
N ILE A 293 -31.09 42.84 -34.05
CA ILE A 293 -32.34 43.12 -34.75
C ILE A 293 -32.10 44.30 -35.70
N PRO A 294 -32.60 44.24 -36.95
CA PRO A 294 -32.43 45.31 -37.93
C PRO A 294 -33.31 46.53 -37.56
N PHE A 295 -32.81 47.31 -36.60
CA PHE A 295 -33.45 48.56 -36.18
C PHE A 295 -33.26 49.61 -37.27
N ILE A 296 -34.34 50.31 -37.63
CA ILE A 296 -34.26 51.47 -38.51
C ILE A 296 -33.31 52.49 -37.87
N ASP A 297 -32.32 52.91 -38.65
CA ASP A 297 -31.29 53.84 -38.20
C ASP A 297 -31.89 55.25 -38.07
N GLN A 298 -32.27 55.60 -36.84
CA GLN A 298 -32.88 56.89 -36.53
C GLN A 298 -31.85 58.03 -36.63
N ASP A 299 -30.55 57.76 -36.50
CA ASP A 299 -29.50 58.78 -36.66
C ASP A 299 -29.38 59.17 -38.13
N TYR A 300 -29.49 58.20 -39.05
CA TYR A 300 -29.47 58.43 -40.49
C TYR A 300 -30.75 59.13 -41.00
N TYR A 301 -31.92 58.71 -40.53
CA TYR A 301 -33.20 59.25 -41.02
C TYR A 301 -33.72 60.48 -40.25
N GLY A 302 -33.26 60.70 -39.03
CA GLY A 302 -33.74 61.73 -38.11
C GLY A 302 -35.11 61.41 -37.50
N GLU A 303 -35.56 62.21 -36.52
CA GLU A 303 -36.86 62.03 -35.82
C GLU A 303 -38.07 62.04 -36.77
N GLU A 304 -37.93 62.59 -37.97
CA GLU A 304 -38.97 62.62 -39.00
C GLU A 304 -39.51 61.23 -39.33
N ILE A 305 -38.68 60.18 -39.29
CA ILE A 305 -39.11 58.81 -39.61
C ILE A 305 -40.13 58.27 -38.59
N CYS A 306 -40.06 58.73 -37.35
CA CYS A 306 -41.01 58.39 -36.29
C CYS A 306 -42.41 58.98 -36.56
N GLY A 307 -42.52 59.97 -37.43
CA GLY A 307 -43.81 60.52 -37.90
C GLY A 307 -44.56 59.62 -38.88
N PHE A 308 -43.93 58.55 -39.38
CA PHE A 308 -44.49 57.64 -40.41
C PHE A 308 -44.79 56.23 -39.88
N LYS A 309 -45.10 56.08 -38.58
CA LYS A 309 -45.38 54.76 -37.96
C LYS A 309 -46.40 53.95 -38.74
N THR A 310 -47.53 54.55 -39.11
CA THR A 310 -48.59 53.84 -39.85
C THR A 310 -48.13 53.38 -41.23
N GLU A 311 -47.38 54.21 -41.96
CA GLU A 311 -46.84 53.89 -43.29
C GLU A 311 -45.77 52.80 -43.23
N LEU A 312 -44.89 52.87 -42.23
CA LEU A 312 -43.86 51.84 -41.96
C LEU A 312 -44.52 50.50 -41.61
N GLN A 313 -45.56 50.51 -40.78
CA GLN A 313 -46.32 49.30 -40.44
C GLN A 313 -47.00 48.69 -41.69
N LEU A 314 -47.58 49.52 -42.57
CA LEU A 314 -48.13 49.06 -43.85
C LEU A 314 -47.08 48.43 -44.78
N LEU A 315 -45.81 48.83 -44.66
CA LEU A 315 -44.68 48.24 -45.36
C LEU A 315 -44.16 46.94 -44.71
N GLY A 316 -44.62 46.59 -43.51
CA GLY A 316 -44.21 45.39 -42.78
C GLY A 316 -43.13 45.61 -41.71
N VAL A 317 -42.85 46.86 -41.35
CA VAL A 317 -41.97 47.21 -40.21
C VAL A 317 -42.69 46.91 -38.90
N VAL A 318 -41.99 46.29 -37.95
CA VAL A 318 -42.51 46.01 -36.60
C VAL A 318 -42.42 47.26 -35.73
N ILE A 319 -43.52 47.59 -35.05
CA ILE A 319 -43.65 48.73 -34.13
C ILE A 319 -44.11 48.20 -32.77
N GLY A 320 -43.41 48.57 -31.68
CA GLY A 320 -43.63 48.02 -30.34
C GLY A 320 -43.09 46.58 -30.20
N PHE A 321 -42.72 46.19 -28.98
CA PHE A 321 -42.18 44.84 -28.76
C PHE A 321 -43.24 43.76 -28.93
N ASN A 322 -44.46 43.98 -28.43
CA ASN A 322 -45.63 43.11 -28.62
C ASN A 322 -45.35 41.60 -28.41
N ARG A 323 -44.42 41.24 -27.52
CA ARG A 323 -43.98 39.86 -27.25
C ARG A 323 -43.39 39.13 -28.48
N ASN A 324 -42.70 39.85 -29.36
CA ASN A 324 -42.03 39.29 -30.53
C ASN A 324 -40.73 38.53 -30.19
N TYR A 325 -40.80 37.55 -29.28
CA TYR A 325 -39.65 36.76 -28.81
C TYR A 325 -38.96 35.98 -29.95
N GLN A 326 -39.71 35.56 -30.98
CA GLN A 326 -39.15 34.88 -32.15
C GLN A 326 -38.14 35.76 -32.89
N LEU A 327 -38.45 37.05 -33.04
CA LEU A 327 -37.57 38.01 -33.71
C LEU A 327 -36.25 38.18 -32.94
N VAL A 328 -36.31 38.20 -31.59
CA VAL A 328 -35.13 38.27 -30.73
C VAL A 328 -34.23 37.04 -30.92
N ALA A 329 -34.81 35.84 -30.99
CA ALA A 329 -34.08 34.59 -31.16
C ALA A 329 -33.50 34.40 -32.58
N ASP A 330 -34.18 34.89 -33.60
CA ASP A 330 -33.73 34.79 -35.00
C ASP A 330 -32.46 35.61 -35.22
N TYR A 331 -32.41 36.82 -34.64
CA TYR A 331 -31.30 37.78 -34.76
C TYR A 331 -30.31 37.76 -33.58
N LEU A 332 -30.31 36.70 -32.76
CA LEU A 332 -29.43 36.59 -31.58
C LEU A 332 -27.96 36.92 -31.91
N LYS A 333 -27.34 37.78 -31.09
CA LYS A 333 -25.93 38.17 -31.25
C LYS A 333 -24.98 36.98 -31.20
N SER A 334 -23.80 37.17 -31.76
CA SER A 334 -22.70 36.20 -31.65
C SER A 334 -22.36 35.95 -30.18
N PRO A 335 -22.00 34.70 -29.79
CA PRO A 335 -21.67 34.33 -28.42
C PRO A 335 -20.64 35.26 -27.73
N ALA A 336 -19.70 35.80 -28.51
CA ALA A 336 -18.64 36.68 -28.02
C ALA A 336 -19.15 38.02 -27.45
N CYS A 337 -20.37 38.43 -27.79
CA CYS A 337 -20.96 39.70 -27.35
C CYS A 337 -21.61 39.60 -25.96
N PHE A 338 -21.79 38.39 -25.40
CA PHE A 338 -22.49 38.18 -24.14
C PHE A 338 -21.56 38.26 -22.93
N THR A 339 -20.94 39.41 -22.73
CA THR A 339 -20.15 39.72 -21.52
C THR A 339 -20.85 40.76 -20.67
N ASN A 340 -21.05 40.48 -19.37
CA ASN A 340 -21.61 41.42 -18.40
C ASN A 340 -23.02 41.94 -18.74
N LEU A 341 -23.94 41.04 -19.06
CA LEU A 341 -25.34 41.41 -19.34
C LEU A 341 -26.02 42.00 -18.10
N LYS A 342 -26.84 43.04 -18.31
CA LYS A 342 -27.71 43.61 -17.28
C LYS A 342 -28.82 42.61 -16.89
N ALA A 343 -29.36 42.77 -15.69
CA ALA A 343 -30.44 41.90 -15.17
C ALA A 343 -31.64 41.80 -16.13
N GLU A 344 -32.07 42.94 -16.68
CA GLU A 344 -33.19 43.07 -17.63
C GLU A 344 -33.01 42.16 -18.87
N ALA A 345 -31.79 42.09 -19.40
CA ALA A 345 -31.46 41.33 -20.60
C ALA A 345 -31.46 39.81 -20.34
N VAL A 346 -30.96 39.39 -19.18
CA VAL A 346 -31.01 37.98 -18.76
C VAL A 346 -32.44 37.53 -18.49
N LEU A 347 -33.25 38.37 -17.83
CA LEU A 347 -34.68 38.08 -17.64
C LEU A 347 -35.42 37.98 -18.98
N LEU A 348 -35.12 38.83 -19.96
CA LEU A 348 -35.69 38.71 -21.30
C LEU A 348 -35.28 37.41 -22.00
N ILE A 349 -34.04 36.95 -21.85
CA ILE A 349 -33.59 35.64 -22.36
C ILE A 349 -34.45 34.52 -21.76
N LEU A 350 -34.68 34.56 -20.44
CA LEU A 350 -35.50 33.55 -19.75
C LEU A 350 -36.97 33.63 -20.21
N GLU A 351 -37.52 34.83 -20.45
CA GLU A 351 -38.84 34.98 -21.07
C GLU A 351 -38.89 34.42 -22.49
N CYS A 352 -37.87 34.67 -23.31
CA CYS A 352 -37.77 34.07 -24.64
C CYS A 352 -37.80 32.53 -24.54
N MET A 353 -37.05 31.95 -23.61
CA MET A 353 -37.06 30.49 -23.39
C MET A 353 -38.43 29.96 -22.99
N ARG A 354 -39.19 30.71 -22.19
CA ARG A 354 -40.54 30.33 -21.74
C ARG A 354 -41.58 30.35 -22.85
N TYR A 355 -41.52 31.35 -23.74
CA TYR A 355 -42.58 31.58 -24.74
C TYR A 355 -42.25 31.10 -26.16
N LEU A 356 -40.99 30.81 -26.47
CA LEU A 356 -40.60 30.22 -27.75
C LEU A 356 -41.02 28.75 -27.82
N ARG A 357 -41.40 28.28 -29.02
CA ARG A 357 -41.73 26.86 -29.26
C ARG A 357 -40.52 25.94 -29.13
N SER A 358 -39.32 26.45 -29.44
CA SER A 358 -38.03 25.78 -29.19
C SER A 358 -37.02 26.83 -28.72
N SER A 359 -36.37 26.54 -27.60
CA SER A 359 -35.32 27.36 -27.01
C SER A 359 -33.91 26.78 -27.26
N ASP A 360 -33.80 25.73 -28.08
CA ASP A 360 -32.55 24.98 -28.28
C ASP A 360 -31.41 25.89 -28.76
N LYS A 361 -31.70 26.77 -29.73
CA LYS A 361 -30.73 27.74 -30.25
C LYS A 361 -30.20 28.68 -29.16
N LEU A 362 -31.05 29.10 -28.22
CA LEU A 362 -30.65 29.94 -27.08
C LEU A 362 -29.79 29.14 -26.10
N ILE A 363 -30.21 27.94 -25.75
CA ILE A 363 -29.51 27.07 -24.78
C ILE A 363 -28.11 26.71 -25.30
N THR A 364 -27.97 26.30 -26.56
CA THR A 364 -26.68 25.93 -27.14
C THR A 364 -25.73 27.13 -27.24
N THR A 365 -26.27 28.32 -27.52
CA THR A 365 -25.47 29.55 -27.70
C THR A 365 -25.02 30.11 -26.35
N LEU A 366 -25.86 30.07 -25.32
CA LEU A 366 -25.67 30.78 -24.06
C LEU A 366 -25.22 29.90 -22.89
N GLY A 367 -25.43 28.58 -22.94
CA GLY A 367 -25.19 27.69 -21.80
C GLY A 367 -23.74 27.68 -21.28
N ASN A 368 -22.76 27.98 -22.13
CA ASN A 368 -21.33 28.05 -21.76
C ASN A 368 -20.81 29.50 -21.62
N GLN A 369 -21.61 30.53 -21.90
CA GLN A 369 -21.17 31.92 -21.86
C GLN A 369 -21.29 32.49 -20.45
N LYS A 370 -20.39 33.39 -20.06
CA LYS A 370 -20.37 34.00 -18.70
C LYS A 370 -21.43 35.10 -18.55
N ILE A 371 -22.70 34.69 -18.59
CA ILE A 371 -23.85 35.61 -18.61
C ILE A 371 -24.52 35.79 -17.25
N LEU A 372 -24.35 34.85 -16.31
CA LEU A 372 -25.00 34.92 -15.00
C LEU A 372 -24.09 35.60 -13.98
N LYS A 373 -24.60 36.65 -13.36
CA LYS A 373 -23.98 37.32 -12.22
C LYS A 373 -24.18 36.44 -10.98
N THR A 374 -23.07 36.09 -10.36
CA THR A 374 -23.02 35.30 -9.13
C THR A 374 -22.26 36.07 -8.04
N ASN A 375 -22.29 35.54 -6.81
CA ASN A 375 -21.42 35.96 -5.72
C ASN A 375 -19.91 35.87 -6.07
N MET A 376 -19.53 35.07 -7.07
CA MET A 376 -18.16 34.89 -7.57
C MET A 376 -17.91 35.57 -8.94
N GLY A 377 -18.66 36.64 -9.25
CA GLY A 377 -18.55 37.35 -10.54
C GLY A 377 -19.45 36.75 -11.62
N TYR A 378 -19.16 37.05 -12.90
CA TYR A 378 -19.93 36.49 -14.02
C TYR A 378 -19.46 35.08 -14.36
N LYS A 379 -20.39 34.12 -14.34
CA LYS A 379 -20.14 32.68 -14.58
C LYS A 379 -21.10 32.13 -15.62
N SER A 380 -20.75 30.98 -16.16
CA SER A 380 -21.64 30.29 -17.09
C SER A 380 -22.82 29.66 -16.33
N PRO A 381 -24.01 29.55 -16.97
CA PRO A 381 -25.14 28.85 -16.37
C PRO A 381 -24.77 27.47 -15.81
N ARG A 382 -23.97 26.70 -16.56
CA ARG A 382 -23.52 25.34 -16.18
C ARG A 382 -22.58 25.27 -14.98
N GLU A 383 -21.94 26.37 -14.62
CA GLU A 383 -21.08 26.48 -13.43
C GLU A 383 -21.81 27.11 -12.23
N SER A 384 -23.06 27.55 -12.43
CA SER A 384 -23.81 28.35 -11.47
C SER A 384 -24.86 27.53 -10.74
N TYR A 385 -25.14 27.93 -9.50
CA TYR A 385 -26.10 27.29 -8.61
C TYR A 385 -27.18 28.27 -8.23
N LEU A 386 -28.43 27.81 -8.21
CA LEU A 386 -29.53 28.60 -7.66
C LEU A 386 -29.62 28.31 -6.16
N PHE A 387 -29.64 29.36 -5.34
CA PHE A 387 -29.82 29.19 -3.90
C PHE A 387 -31.24 28.70 -3.60
N ASP A 388 -31.35 27.57 -2.90
CA ASP A 388 -32.61 27.00 -2.44
C ASP A 388 -32.67 27.10 -0.90
N PRO A 389 -33.73 27.66 -0.30
CA PRO A 389 -33.81 27.80 1.15
C PRO A 389 -33.75 26.47 1.93
N GLU A 390 -34.13 25.35 1.32
CA GLU A 390 -34.19 24.06 2.02
C GLU A 390 -32.81 23.40 2.19
N TRP A 391 -31.91 23.58 1.22
CA TRP A 391 -30.62 22.88 1.19
C TRP A 391 -29.43 23.75 0.74
N GLY A 392 -29.68 25.01 0.40
CA GLY A 392 -28.68 25.98 -0.06
C GLY A 392 -27.63 26.33 0.99
N CYS A 393 -27.90 26.09 2.27
CA CYS A 393 -26.89 26.20 3.35
C CYS A 393 -25.64 25.37 3.04
N LEU A 394 -25.78 24.25 2.32
CA LEU A 394 -24.66 23.37 1.99
C LEU A 394 -23.66 24.05 1.05
N LEU A 395 -24.16 24.88 0.14
CA LEU A 395 -23.33 25.63 -0.81
C LEU A 395 -22.67 26.86 -0.19
N GLN A 396 -23.07 27.26 1.03
CA GLN A 396 -22.49 28.38 1.76
C GLN A 396 -21.30 27.96 2.64
N VAL A 397 -21.17 26.66 2.94
CA VAL A 397 -20.06 26.11 3.73
C VAL A 397 -18.69 26.42 3.11
N PHE A 398 -18.61 26.47 1.78
CA PHE A 398 -17.39 26.84 1.06
C PHE A 398 -17.68 27.98 0.09
N ASN A 399 -16.76 28.95 0.01
CA ASN A 399 -16.79 30.04 -0.97
C ASN A 399 -16.39 29.58 -2.40
N SER A 400 -16.71 28.34 -2.77
CA SER A 400 -16.33 27.72 -4.04
C SER A 400 -17.51 27.52 -5.00
N PHE A 401 -18.74 27.80 -4.56
CA PHE A 401 -19.95 27.63 -5.36
C PHE A 401 -20.47 28.98 -5.87
N PRO A 402 -20.53 29.20 -7.20
CA PRO A 402 -21.10 30.41 -7.77
C PRO A 402 -22.62 30.43 -7.63
N LEU A 403 -23.11 31.09 -6.58
CA LEU A 403 -24.53 31.28 -6.33
C LEU A 403 -25.07 32.46 -7.14
N VAL A 404 -26.16 32.24 -7.87
CA VAL A 404 -26.85 33.29 -8.63
C VAL A 404 -27.22 34.45 -7.71
N ASP A 405 -26.82 35.65 -8.08
CA ASP A 405 -26.93 36.85 -7.25
C ASP A 405 -28.37 37.39 -7.26
N GLN A 406 -29.16 36.99 -6.26
CA GLN A 406 -30.53 37.44 -6.12
C GLN A 406 -30.65 38.94 -5.85
N ASN A 407 -29.64 39.59 -5.28
CA ASN A 407 -29.64 41.04 -5.09
C ASN A 407 -29.49 41.78 -6.42
N PHE A 408 -28.76 41.20 -7.37
CA PHE A 408 -28.60 41.74 -8.71
C PHE A 408 -29.83 41.53 -9.60
N TYR A 409 -30.43 40.33 -9.57
CA TYR A 409 -31.56 39.98 -10.45
C TYR A 409 -32.94 40.28 -9.85
N GLY A 410 -33.04 40.48 -8.54
CA GLY A 410 -34.30 40.54 -7.80
C GLY A 410 -34.92 39.15 -7.59
N SER A 411 -36.00 39.08 -6.80
CA SER A 411 -36.71 37.82 -6.51
C SER A 411 -37.41 37.20 -7.73
N SER A 412 -37.57 37.96 -8.82
CA SER A 412 -38.17 37.50 -10.08
C SER A 412 -37.37 36.36 -10.73
N ILE A 413 -36.05 36.27 -10.50
CA ILE A 413 -35.20 35.19 -11.05
C ILE A 413 -35.65 33.80 -10.59
N LEU A 414 -36.22 33.70 -9.39
CA LEU A 414 -36.73 32.44 -8.83
C LEU A 414 -37.96 31.92 -9.58
N LEU A 415 -38.72 32.80 -10.24
CA LEU A 415 -39.86 32.42 -11.08
C LEU A 415 -39.42 31.65 -12.34
N TYR A 416 -38.15 31.70 -12.69
CA TYR A 416 -37.58 31.08 -13.90
C TYR A 416 -36.76 29.81 -13.60
N ARG A 417 -37.07 29.10 -12.50
CA ARG A 417 -36.34 27.88 -12.08
C ARG A 417 -36.22 26.83 -13.18
N ASN A 418 -37.28 26.62 -13.97
CA ASN A 418 -37.30 25.63 -15.04
C ASN A 418 -36.40 26.05 -16.22
N GLU A 419 -36.45 27.31 -16.60
CA GLU A 419 -35.65 27.87 -17.69
C GLU A 419 -34.17 27.90 -17.30
N LEU A 420 -33.84 28.30 -16.07
CA LEU A 420 -32.48 28.24 -15.53
C LEU A 420 -31.94 26.80 -15.52
N LYS A 421 -32.76 25.82 -15.12
CA LYS A 421 -32.42 24.39 -15.21
C LYS A 421 -32.13 23.96 -16.65
N GLN A 422 -32.95 24.38 -17.62
CA GLN A 422 -32.72 24.09 -19.04
C GLN A 422 -31.40 24.70 -19.57
N MET A 423 -31.00 25.88 -19.07
CA MET A 423 -29.70 26.48 -19.39
C MET A 423 -28.51 25.75 -18.76
N GLY A 424 -28.76 24.88 -17.77
CA GLY A 424 -27.75 24.12 -17.05
C GLY A 424 -27.41 24.63 -15.66
N VAL A 425 -28.14 25.62 -15.13
CA VAL A 425 -28.00 26.05 -13.73
C VAL A 425 -28.42 24.91 -12.82
N MET A 426 -27.60 24.64 -11.79
CA MET A 426 -27.86 23.58 -10.84
C MET A 426 -28.91 24.04 -9.84
N VAL A 427 -30.10 23.44 -9.93
CA VAL A 427 -31.28 23.76 -9.09
C VAL A 427 -31.76 22.59 -8.24
N GLU A 428 -31.12 21.42 -8.36
CA GLU A 428 -31.50 20.18 -7.69
C GLU A 428 -30.51 19.81 -6.60
N PHE A 429 -31.04 19.35 -5.46
CA PHE A 429 -30.23 18.98 -4.30
C PHE A 429 -29.23 17.86 -4.61
N GLU A 430 -29.60 16.82 -5.38
CA GLU A 430 -28.71 15.70 -5.68
C GLU A 430 -27.45 16.14 -6.42
N VAL A 431 -27.60 17.02 -7.42
CA VAL A 431 -26.50 17.57 -8.21
C VAL A 431 -25.63 18.48 -7.33
N ALA A 432 -26.25 19.34 -6.54
CA ALA A 432 -25.55 20.24 -5.62
C ALA A 432 -24.79 19.48 -4.52
N ALA A 433 -25.39 18.45 -3.92
CA ALA A 433 -24.77 17.61 -2.91
C ALA A 433 -23.59 16.80 -3.48
N LYS A 434 -23.67 16.34 -4.74
CA LYS A 434 -22.57 15.67 -5.43
C LYS A 434 -21.41 16.64 -5.68
N ALA A 435 -21.70 17.86 -6.15
CA ALA A 435 -20.69 18.89 -6.31
C ALA A 435 -20.05 19.28 -4.98
N PHE A 436 -20.85 19.40 -3.92
CA PHE A 436 -20.37 19.63 -2.56
C PHE A 436 -19.46 18.52 -2.09
N ALA A 437 -19.84 17.24 -2.23
CA ALA A 437 -19.01 16.11 -1.83
C ALA A 437 -17.63 16.13 -2.53
N ASN A 438 -17.58 16.51 -3.81
CA ASN A 438 -16.33 16.65 -4.55
C ASN A 438 -15.45 17.77 -3.98
N VAL A 439 -16.00 18.97 -3.77
CA VAL A 439 -15.27 20.10 -3.18
C VAL A 439 -14.82 19.77 -1.76
N PHE A 440 -15.71 19.21 -0.93
CA PHE A 440 -15.40 18.79 0.42
C PHE A 440 -14.24 17.80 0.45
N THR A 441 -14.25 16.79 -0.44
CA THR A 441 -13.16 15.82 -0.55
C THR A 441 -11.84 16.47 -0.98
N GLN A 442 -11.88 17.40 -1.93
CA GLN A 442 -10.70 18.17 -2.36
C GLN A 442 -10.14 19.01 -1.21
N GLN A 443 -10.98 19.79 -0.52
CA GLN A 443 -10.57 20.63 0.61
C GLN A 443 -10.02 19.77 1.77
N ALA A 444 -10.63 18.62 2.05
CA ALA A 444 -10.13 17.68 3.04
C ALA A 444 -8.74 17.13 2.66
N SER A 445 -8.52 16.79 1.39
CA SER A 445 -7.24 16.24 0.92
C SER A 445 -6.05 17.18 1.09
N VAL A 446 -6.29 18.50 1.04
CA VAL A 446 -5.26 19.53 1.27
C VAL A 446 -5.35 20.15 2.68
N SER A 447 -6.13 19.54 3.59
CA SER A 447 -6.30 19.98 4.99
C SER A 447 -6.76 21.44 5.16
N SER A 448 -7.57 21.95 4.23
CA SER A 448 -8.04 23.34 4.18
C SER A 448 -9.44 23.56 4.78
N ILE A 449 -10.06 22.51 5.34
CA ILE A 449 -11.34 22.63 6.04
C ILE A 449 -11.10 23.30 7.40
N ARG A 450 -11.41 24.60 7.48
CA ARG A 450 -11.22 25.43 8.68
C ARG A 450 -12.37 25.23 9.68
N LYS A 451 -12.18 25.76 10.89
CA LYS A 451 -13.20 25.83 11.96
C LYS A 451 -14.57 26.27 11.44
N ASP A 452 -14.61 27.41 10.76
CA ASP A 452 -15.86 28.02 10.30
C ASP A 452 -16.60 27.08 9.33
N ASN A 453 -15.87 26.45 8.40
CA ASN A 453 -16.44 25.47 7.47
C ASN A 453 -17.05 24.26 8.20
N VAL A 454 -16.37 23.75 9.24
CA VAL A 454 -16.87 22.63 10.05
C VAL A 454 -18.15 23.01 10.79
N LEU A 455 -18.15 24.17 11.47
CA LEU A 455 -19.31 24.62 12.23
C LEU A 455 -20.50 24.91 11.31
N SER A 456 -20.29 25.63 10.21
CA SER A 456 -21.34 25.89 9.20
C SER A 456 -21.86 24.61 8.56
N PHE A 457 -20.99 23.62 8.31
CA PHE A 457 -21.43 22.31 7.81
C PHE A 457 -22.27 21.55 8.84
N LEU A 458 -21.88 21.54 10.12
CA LEU A 458 -22.62 20.85 11.18
C LEU A 458 -23.98 21.52 11.44
N GLU A 459 -24.04 22.84 11.38
CA GLU A 459 -25.27 23.63 11.44
C GLU A 459 -26.21 23.29 10.27
N CYS A 460 -25.70 23.37 9.04
CA CYS A 460 -26.49 22.98 7.86
C CYS A 460 -26.93 21.51 7.90
N TYR A 461 -26.09 20.60 8.39
CA TYR A 461 -26.43 19.19 8.55
C TYR A 461 -27.57 18.99 9.57
N ARG A 462 -27.58 19.76 10.66
CA ARG A 462 -28.68 19.78 11.64
C ARG A 462 -29.98 20.24 11.00
N GLU A 463 -29.96 21.35 10.25
CA GLU A 463 -31.13 21.88 9.54
C GLU A 463 -31.70 20.87 8.53
N LEU A 464 -30.84 20.31 7.67
CA LEU A 464 -31.21 19.30 6.68
C LEU A 464 -31.81 18.04 7.31
N LYS A 465 -31.27 17.59 8.46
CA LYS A 465 -31.86 16.49 9.23
C LYS A 465 -33.20 16.86 9.86
N GLY A 466 -33.37 18.09 10.33
CA GLY A 466 -34.63 18.60 10.85
C GLY A 466 -35.74 18.61 9.80
N LEU A 467 -35.39 18.92 8.55
CA LEU A 467 -36.29 18.89 7.39
C LEU A 467 -36.50 17.48 6.80
N ALA A 468 -35.94 16.43 7.41
CA ALA A 468 -36.00 15.04 6.94
C ALA A 468 -35.51 14.82 5.49
N VAL A 469 -34.60 15.67 5.01
CA VAL A 469 -34.03 15.57 3.66
C VAL A 469 -33.18 14.30 3.54
N LYS A 470 -33.43 13.51 2.49
CA LYS A 470 -32.63 12.31 2.21
C LYS A 470 -31.28 12.69 1.61
N PHE A 471 -30.22 12.59 2.41
CA PHE A 471 -28.85 12.77 1.94
C PHE A 471 -28.48 11.73 0.85
N PRO A 472 -27.94 12.16 -0.31
CA PRO A 472 -27.39 11.29 -1.33
C PRO A 472 -26.27 10.39 -0.80
N SER A 473 -26.07 9.23 -1.42
CA SER A 473 -25.06 8.24 -1.04
C SER A 473 -23.65 8.83 -1.00
N GLU A 474 -23.30 9.65 -1.98
CA GLU A 474 -22.00 10.27 -2.17
C GLU A 474 -21.69 11.22 -1.03
N LEU A 475 -22.66 12.04 -0.62
CA LEU A 475 -22.52 12.95 0.50
C LEU A 475 -22.39 12.18 1.82
N LYS A 476 -23.22 11.14 2.05
CA LYS A 476 -23.12 10.26 3.23
C LYS A 476 -21.77 9.57 3.33
N LYS A 477 -21.25 9.09 2.20
CA LYS A 477 -19.94 8.43 2.12
C LYS A 477 -18.83 9.44 2.43
N CYS A 478 -18.85 10.59 1.75
CA CYS A 478 -17.88 11.66 1.92
C CYS A 478 -17.75 12.09 3.38
N ILE A 479 -18.86 12.41 4.05
CA ILE A 479 -18.82 12.94 5.42
C ILE A 479 -18.37 11.91 6.45
N ARG A 480 -18.46 10.60 6.15
CA ARG A 480 -18.10 9.50 7.07
C ARG A 480 -16.72 8.89 6.82
N GLU A 481 -16.27 8.91 5.57
CA GLU A 481 -15.07 8.19 5.14
C GLU A 481 -13.90 9.10 4.75
N VAL A 482 -14.13 10.42 4.60
CA VAL A 482 -13.06 11.38 4.33
C VAL A 482 -12.44 11.87 5.65
N LYS A 483 -11.12 12.10 5.64
CA LYS A 483 -10.39 12.64 6.79
C LYS A 483 -10.54 14.15 6.86
N TRP A 484 -11.44 14.65 7.70
CA TRP A 484 -11.75 16.09 7.77
C TRP A 484 -11.86 16.65 9.19
N LEU A 485 -11.96 15.79 10.21
CA LEU A 485 -11.97 16.23 11.61
C LEU A 485 -10.55 16.23 12.17
N ARG A 486 -10.12 17.39 12.66
CA ARG A 486 -8.84 17.55 13.34
C ARG A 486 -8.91 16.95 14.75
N THR A 487 -7.87 16.24 15.14
CA THR A 487 -7.72 15.71 16.50
C THR A 487 -6.66 16.48 17.28
N ARG A 488 -6.68 16.38 18.62
CA ARG A 488 -5.65 16.92 19.52
C ARG A 488 -4.25 16.33 19.26
N LEU A 489 -4.16 15.21 18.53
CA LEU A 489 -2.88 14.63 18.08
C LEU A 489 -2.27 15.40 16.89
N GLY A 490 -2.96 16.42 16.37
CA GLY A 490 -2.50 17.28 15.29
C GLY A 490 -2.81 16.77 13.87
N ASP A 491 -3.41 15.58 13.76
CA ASP A 491 -3.79 14.96 12.49
C ASP A 491 -5.28 15.18 12.14
N TYR A 492 -5.63 14.94 10.88
CA TYR A 492 -7.01 14.89 10.41
C TYR A 492 -7.44 13.44 10.23
N ARG A 493 -8.58 13.06 10.81
CA ARG A 493 -9.12 11.70 10.77
C ARG A 493 -10.54 11.66 10.25
N VAL A 494 -10.96 10.45 9.88
CA VAL A 494 -12.35 10.17 9.54
C VAL A 494 -13.19 10.20 10.82
N PRO A 495 -14.47 10.60 10.79
CA PRO A 495 -15.28 10.70 12.01
C PRO A 495 -15.32 9.43 12.85
N LYS A 496 -15.40 8.25 12.23
CA LYS A 496 -15.38 6.96 12.93
C LYS A 496 -14.10 6.65 13.70
N GLU A 497 -13.03 7.43 13.49
CA GLU A 497 -11.73 7.34 14.16
C GLU A 497 -11.50 8.49 15.15
N CYS A 498 -12.49 9.36 15.36
CA CYS A 498 -12.42 10.49 16.28
C CYS A 498 -13.26 10.22 17.53
N ILE A 499 -12.82 10.78 18.65
CA ILE A 499 -13.53 10.74 19.93
C ILE A 499 -13.93 12.16 20.32
N LEU A 500 -15.18 12.38 20.70
CA LEU A 500 -15.58 13.61 21.38
C LEU A 500 -15.23 13.46 22.86
N PHE A 501 -14.34 14.31 23.36
CA PHE A 501 -13.90 14.25 24.75
C PHE A 501 -15.07 14.41 25.74
N GLY A 502 -14.99 13.77 26.90
CA GLY A 502 -16.01 13.82 27.95
C GLY A 502 -15.38 13.50 29.31
N SER A 503 -16.11 13.73 30.41
CA SER A 503 -15.61 13.50 31.77
C SER A 503 -15.09 12.07 31.98
N ASP A 504 -15.76 11.09 31.39
CA ASP A 504 -15.41 9.67 31.52
C ASP A 504 -14.03 9.33 30.92
N TRP A 505 -13.51 10.21 30.04
CA TRP A 505 -12.22 10.05 29.38
C TRP A 505 -11.04 10.67 30.15
N GLU A 506 -11.30 11.47 31.19
CA GLU A 506 -10.27 12.25 31.88
C GLU A 506 -9.16 11.35 32.45
N SER A 507 -9.52 10.32 33.21
CA SER A 507 -8.55 9.40 33.81
C SER A 507 -7.77 8.60 32.76
N ILE A 508 -8.42 8.05 31.73
CA ILE A 508 -7.68 7.26 30.72
C ILE A 508 -6.79 8.14 29.84
N SER A 509 -7.18 9.39 29.58
CA SER A 509 -6.43 10.31 28.71
C SER A 509 -5.04 10.68 29.24
N GLN A 510 -4.81 10.55 30.55
CA GLN A 510 -3.49 10.79 31.15
C GLN A 510 -2.46 9.70 30.82
N ILE A 511 -2.94 8.50 30.47
CA ILE A 511 -2.11 7.32 30.16
C ILE A 511 -2.38 6.79 28.73
N SER A 512 -3.00 7.61 27.87
CA SER A 512 -3.29 7.22 26.48
C SER A 512 -3.31 8.41 25.52
N LEU A 513 -2.85 8.16 24.29
CA LEU A 513 -2.88 9.07 23.17
C LEU A 513 -4.11 8.78 22.30
N LEU A 514 -5.23 9.36 22.69
CA LEU A 514 -6.51 9.14 22.02
C LEU A 514 -6.83 10.26 21.02
N PRO A 515 -7.48 9.94 19.89
CA PRO A 515 -7.81 10.90 18.83
C PRO A 515 -9.02 11.77 19.20
N PHE A 516 -8.90 12.53 20.29
CA PHE A 516 -9.94 13.47 20.69
C PHE A 516 -10.06 14.59 19.66
N ILE A 517 -11.28 14.99 19.30
CA ILE A 517 -11.53 16.16 18.47
C ILE A 517 -10.88 17.38 19.14
N ASP A 518 -10.20 18.21 18.33
CA ASP A 518 -9.44 19.38 18.81
C ASP A 518 -10.37 20.52 19.23
N ASP A 519 -10.90 20.41 20.45
CA ASP A 519 -11.80 21.36 21.09
C ASP A 519 -11.07 22.52 21.79
N ASN A 520 -9.77 22.71 21.53
CA ASN A 520 -9.04 23.90 21.97
C ASN A 520 -9.60 25.14 21.27
N ASP A 521 -9.56 26.30 21.93
CA ASP A 521 -10.13 27.54 21.39
C ASP A 521 -9.48 28.00 20.08
N ASN A 522 -8.20 27.65 19.88
CA ASN A 522 -7.44 27.89 18.65
C ASN A 522 -7.94 27.08 17.44
N TYR A 523 -8.73 26.02 17.67
CA TYR A 523 -9.32 25.17 16.64
C TYR A 523 -10.85 25.16 16.80
N TYR A 524 -11.49 24.05 17.14
CA TYR A 524 -12.96 24.00 17.16
C TYR A 524 -13.57 24.72 18.36
N GLY A 525 -12.85 24.85 19.46
CA GLY A 525 -13.34 25.42 20.72
C GLY A 525 -14.51 24.63 21.32
N LYS A 526 -15.11 25.16 22.39
CA LYS A 526 -16.24 24.49 23.08
C LYS A 526 -17.56 24.47 22.30
N GLY A 527 -17.68 25.24 21.20
CA GLY A 527 -18.87 25.20 20.34
C GLY A 527 -19.11 23.84 19.66
N ILE A 528 -18.06 23.01 19.51
CA ILE A 528 -18.18 21.68 18.88
C ILE A 528 -19.10 20.72 19.65
N TYR A 529 -19.23 20.92 20.96
CA TYR A 529 -20.05 20.09 21.83
C TYR A 529 -21.56 20.25 21.59
N GLU A 530 -21.99 21.39 21.03
CA GLU A 530 -23.38 21.62 20.64
C GLU A 530 -23.83 20.63 19.56
N TYR A 531 -22.89 20.12 18.75
CA TYR A 531 -23.14 19.23 17.63
C TYR A 531 -22.93 17.74 17.96
N LYS A 532 -23.00 17.36 19.25
CA LYS A 532 -22.79 15.97 19.72
C LYS A 532 -23.65 14.94 18.97
N LYS A 533 -24.92 15.25 18.70
CA LYS A 533 -25.86 14.32 18.02
C LYS A 533 -25.48 14.12 16.55
N GLU A 534 -25.09 15.19 15.89
CA GLU A 534 -24.68 15.23 14.49
C GLU A 534 -23.37 14.44 14.29
N LEU A 535 -22.37 14.72 15.14
CA LEU A 535 -21.09 14.01 15.16
C LEU A 535 -21.28 12.50 15.43
N LYS A 536 -22.11 12.12 16.41
CA LYS A 536 -22.47 10.71 16.65
C LYS A 536 -23.12 10.07 15.41
N GLY A 537 -24.00 10.81 14.72
CA GLY A 537 -24.65 10.35 13.47
C GLY A 537 -23.70 10.18 12.28
N MET A 538 -22.53 10.82 12.31
CA MET A 538 -21.44 10.68 11.33
C MET A 538 -20.42 9.59 11.71
N GLY A 539 -20.50 9.05 12.93
CA GLY A 539 -19.66 7.96 13.41
C GLY A 539 -18.66 8.34 14.51
N VAL A 540 -18.59 9.62 14.92
CA VAL A 540 -17.73 10.04 16.04
C VAL A 540 -18.14 9.29 17.30
N VAL A 541 -17.14 8.78 18.01
CA VAL A 541 -17.37 8.12 19.28
C VAL A 541 -17.59 9.16 20.36
N VAL A 542 -18.74 9.10 21.01
CA VAL A 542 -19.12 10.04 22.07
C VAL A 542 -19.32 9.37 23.43
N ASP A 543 -19.55 8.06 23.44
CA ASP A 543 -19.79 7.29 24.66
C ASP A 543 -18.53 6.44 24.97
N PHE A 544 -18.14 6.40 26.25
CA PHE A 544 -16.90 5.76 26.70
C PHE A 544 -16.82 4.27 26.30
N LYS A 545 -17.92 3.55 26.46
CA LYS A 545 -18.05 2.12 26.12
C LYS A 545 -17.69 1.84 24.65
N ASP A 546 -18.22 2.63 23.73
CA ASP A 546 -18.00 2.44 22.28
C ASP A 546 -16.57 2.76 21.85
N GLY A 547 -15.85 3.55 22.66
CA GLY A 547 -14.49 4.01 22.36
C GLY A 547 -13.39 3.22 23.06
N SER A 548 -13.72 2.22 23.87
CA SER A 548 -12.74 1.41 24.60
C SER A 548 -11.72 0.72 23.67
N LYS A 549 -12.11 0.42 22.42
CA LYS A 549 -11.23 -0.09 21.35
C LYS A 549 -10.10 0.87 20.92
N PHE A 550 -10.25 2.17 21.14
CA PHE A 550 -9.19 3.14 20.83
C PHE A 550 -8.07 3.09 21.85
N VAL A 551 -8.39 2.74 23.10
CA VAL A 551 -7.43 2.67 24.20
C VAL A 551 -6.42 1.56 23.97
N THR A 552 -6.82 0.41 23.41
CA THR A 552 -5.88 -0.68 23.12
C THR A 552 -4.82 -0.29 22.09
N ALA A 553 -5.15 0.59 21.13
CA ALA A 553 -4.19 1.07 20.13
C ALA A 553 -3.42 2.32 20.58
N GLY A 554 -4.01 3.13 21.46
CA GLY A 554 -3.48 4.42 21.90
C GLY A 554 -2.85 4.41 23.30
N LEU A 555 -2.78 3.28 24.00
CA LEU A 555 -2.22 3.24 25.35
C LEU A 555 -0.75 3.71 25.34
N TYR A 556 -0.47 4.70 26.18
CA TYR A 556 0.86 5.28 26.34
C TYR A 556 1.14 5.46 27.83
N LEU A 557 1.82 4.47 28.41
CA LEU A 557 2.17 4.51 29.81
C LEU A 557 3.39 5.42 30.03
N PRO A 558 3.36 6.31 31.04
CA PRO A 558 4.49 7.17 31.38
C PRO A 558 5.71 6.34 31.80
N ASP A 559 6.91 6.89 31.59
CA ASP A 559 8.16 6.21 31.96
C ASP A 559 8.35 6.17 33.50
N ASP A 560 7.82 7.16 34.22
CA ASP A 560 7.69 7.11 35.67
C ASP A 560 6.30 6.57 36.06
N PRO A 561 6.22 5.33 36.59
CA PRO A 561 4.94 4.72 36.94
C PRO A 561 4.30 5.33 38.19
N SER A 562 5.01 6.14 38.98
CA SER A 562 4.45 6.78 40.19
C SER A 562 3.34 7.81 39.88
N ILE A 563 3.29 8.28 38.64
CA ILE A 563 2.27 9.21 38.13
C ILE A 563 0.92 8.49 37.92
N ILE A 564 0.94 7.16 37.79
CA ILE A 564 -0.26 6.36 37.51
C ILE A 564 -1.08 6.21 38.79
N THR A 565 -2.23 6.87 38.81
CA THR A 565 -3.18 6.81 39.92
C THR A 565 -4.10 5.58 39.81
N PRO A 566 -4.74 5.16 40.92
CA PRO A 566 -5.75 4.10 40.88
C PRO A 566 -6.88 4.38 39.87
N ALA A 567 -7.28 5.64 39.72
CA ALA A 567 -8.33 6.03 38.76
C ALA A 567 -7.92 5.75 37.31
N ASN A 568 -6.65 5.94 36.94
CA ASN A 568 -6.16 5.60 35.60
C ASN A 568 -6.27 4.09 35.35
N VAL A 569 -5.88 3.28 36.34
CA VAL A 569 -5.93 1.80 36.24
C VAL A 569 -7.37 1.30 36.16
N TYR A 570 -8.27 1.80 37.01
CA TYR A 570 -9.69 1.44 36.92
C TYR A 570 -10.31 1.83 35.58
N SER A 571 -9.97 3.01 35.04
CA SER A 571 -10.44 3.43 33.73
C SER A 571 -9.95 2.50 32.61
N LEU A 572 -8.69 2.04 32.68
CA LEU A 572 -8.14 1.05 31.74
C LEU A 572 -8.84 -0.32 31.87
N LEU A 573 -9.06 -0.80 33.09
CA LEU A 573 -9.76 -2.06 33.33
C LEU A 573 -11.22 -1.99 32.85
N GLU A 574 -11.88 -0.86 33.03
CA GLU A 574 -13.23 -0.62 32.53
C GLU A 574 -13.27 -0.58 30.99
N CYS A 575 -12.22 -0.05 30.33
CA CYS A 575 -12.08 -0.20 28.88
C CYS A 575 -11.98 -1.66 28.46
N ILE A 576 -11.17 -2.47 29.14
CA ILE A 576 -10.99 -3.90 28.84
C ILE A 576 -12.31 -4.65 29.01
N ARG A 577 -13.06 -4.37 30.08
CA ARG A 577 -14.39 -4.92 30.34
C ARG A 577 -15.40 -4.60 29.22
N ASN A 578 -15.31 -3.40 28.64
CA ASN A 578 -16.23 -2.93 27.60
C ASN A 578 -15.90 -3.46 26.19
N ILE A 579 -14.72 -4.07 25.99
CA ILE A 579 -14.38 -4.72 24.72
C ILE A 579 -15.17 -6.04 24.62
N PRO A 580 -16.00 -6.24 23.58
CA PRO A 580 -16.77 -7.48 23.42
C PRO A 580 -15.85 -8.70 23.41
N GLN A 581 -16.08 -9.67 24.29
CA GLN A 581 -15.35 -10.96 24.32
C GLN A 581 -15.73 -11.91 23.15
N GLU A 582 -16.27 -11.38 22.05
CA GLU A 582 -16.62 -12.14 20.85
C GLU A 582 -15.47 -12.14 19.84
N GLN A 583 -14.41 -12.85 20.21
CA GLN A 583 -13.52 -13.65 19.36
C GLN A 583 -12.31 -14.00 20.23
N SER A 584 -11.90 -15.26 20.14
CA SER A 584 -10.71 -15.87 20.73
C SER A 584 -9.39 -15.27 20.21
N ALA A 585 -9.32 -13.95 20.02
CA ALA A 585 -8.11 -13.23 19.67
C ALA A 585 -7.53 -12.65 20.96
N SER A 586 -6.30 -13.07 21.27
CA SER A 586 -5.46 -12.37 22.24
C SER A 586 -5.48 -10.85 21.97
N PRO A 587 -5.28 -10.00 23.00
CA PRO A 587 -5.14 -8.57 22.79
C PRO A 587 -4.09 -8.30 21.70
N PRO A 588 -4.24 -7.24 20.87
CA PRO A 588 -3.29 -6.96 19.81
C PRO A 588 -1.85 -6.92 20.33
N ASP A 589 -0.89 -7.53 19.63
CA ASP A 589 0.51 -7.62 20.09
C ASP A 589 1.12 -6.26 20.47
N ALA A 590 0.71 -5.19 19.79
CA ALA A 590 1.12 -3.82 20.12
C ALA A 590 0.64 -3.37 21.51
N PHE A 591 -0.58 -3.74 21.89
CA PHE A 591 -1.12 -3.49 23.23
C PHE A 591 -0.34 -4.29 24.28
N LEU A 592 -0.08 -5.58 24.01
CA LEU A 592 0.70 -6.45 24.90
C LEU A 592 2.11 -5.92 25.15
N LYS A 593 2.78 -5.41 24.10
CA LYS A 593 4.09 -4.76 24.22
C LYS A 593 4.04 -3.50 25.09
N ASN A 594 3.00 -2.68 24.96
CA ASN A 594 2.87 -1.45 25.74
C ASN A 594 2.63 -1.74 27.22
N ILE A 595 1.81 -2.75 27.55
CA ILE A 595 1.53 -3.12 28.95
C ILE A 595 2.64 -3.91 29.62
N ALA A 596 3.59 -4.48 28.87
CA ALA A 596 4.75 -5.22 29.41
C ALA A 596 5.75 -4.33 30.18
N LYS A 597 5.53 -3.00 30.22
CA LYS A 597 6.29 -2.07 31.07
C LYS A 597 5.97 -2.28 32.55
N LYS A 598 6.80 -1.73 33.45
CA LYS A 598 6.53 -1.71 34.90
C LYS A 598 5.55 -0.59 35.23
N TRP A 599 4.30 -0.92 35.54
CA TRP A 599 3.27 0.11 35.82
C TRP A 599 2.20 -0.29 36.83
N LEU A 600 2.01 -1.59 37.09
CA LEU A 600 1.10 -2.04 38.15
C LEU A 600 1.81 -1.98 39.50
N LYS A 601 1.18 -1.35 40.48
CA LYS A 601 1.68 -1.24 41.85
C LYS A 601 1.48 -2.56 42.59
N THR A 602 2.56 -3.11 43.11
CA THR A 602 2.57 -4.26 44.01
C THR A 602 3.22 -3.85 45.33
N ASN A 603 3.03 -4.66 46.36
CA ASN A 603 3.78 -4.58 47.61
C ASN A 603 5.32 -4.60 47.40
N ALA A 604 5.81 -5.22 46.31
CA ALA A 604 7.21 -5.29 45.90
C ALA A 604 7.59 -4.20 44.86
N GLY A 605 6.85 -3.09 44.82
CA GLY A 605 7.08 -1.97 43.89
C GLY A 605 6.29 -2.07 42.58
N TYR A 606 6.65 -1.27 41.57
CA TYR A 606 5.98 -1.31 40.27
C TYR A 606 6.52 -2.47 39.40
N ARG A 607 5.61 -3.28 38.87
CA ARG A 607 5.91 -4.50 38.10
C ARG A 607 5.07 -4.56 36.82
N PRO A 608 5.53 -5.32 35.80
CA PRO A 608 4.68 -5.61 34.65
C PRO A 608 3.60 -6.64 35.03
N PRO A 609 2.44 -6.66 34.35
CA PRO A 609 1.32 -7.53 34.71
C PRO A 609 1.68 -9.02 34.85
N ASP A 610 2.51 -9.56 33.97
CA ASP A 610 2.95 -10.96 33.97
C ASP A 610 3.87 -11.33 35.15
N LYS A 611 4.29 -10.34 35.94
CA LYS A 611 5.06 -10.48 37.18
C LYS A 611 4.28 -10.03 38.41
N CYS A 612 2.96 -9.87 38.28
CA CYS A 612 2.06 -9.51 39.37
C CYS A 612 1.16 -10.70 39.73
N LEU A 613 0.88 -10.85 41.02
CA LEU A 613 -0.07 -11.81 41.56
C LEU A 613 -1.31 -11.06 42.08
N LEU A 614 -2.51 -11.60 41.88
CA LEU A 614 -3.71 -11.09 42.55
C LEU A 614 -3.98 -11.91 43.81
N PHE A 615 -3.89 -11.29 44.98
CA PHE A 615 -4.16 -11.95 46.25
C PHE A 615 -5.68 -12.14 46.47
N ASP A 616 -6.10 -13.38 46.64
CA ASP A 616 -7.47 -13.79 46.98
C ASP A 616 -7.47 -14.88 48.07
N SER A 617 -8.66 -15.35 48.48
CA SER A 617 -8.81 -16.30 49.57
C SER A 617 -8.11 -17.64 49.35
N ASP A 618 -7.82 -18.00 48.10
CA ASP A 618 -7.17 -19.27 47.78
C ASP A 618 -5.67 -19.23 48.18
N TRP A 619 -5.10 -18.03 48.34
CA TRP A 619 -3.70 -17.82 48.76
C TRP A 619 -3.50 -17.85 50.28
N ASP A 620 -4.53 -17.53 51.08
CA ASP A 620 -4.42 -17.34 52.54
C ASP A 620 -3.85 -18.56 53.28
N SER A 621 -4.10 -19.76 52.77
CA SER A 621 -3.60 -21.01 53.37
C SER A 621 -2.17 -21.37 52.97
N LEU A 622 -1.60 -20.68 51.98
CA LEU A 622 -0.33 -21.04 51.34
C LEU A 622 0.74 -19.97 51.51
N LEU A 623 0.38 -18.69 51.35
CA LEU A 623 1.31 -17.56 51.33
C LEU A 623 0.71 -16.35 52.05
N GLN A 624 1.58 -15.49 52.56
CA GLN A 624 1.22 -14.17 53.06
C GLN A 624 1.30 -13.12 51.96
N ARG A 625 0.67 -11.97 52.18
CA ARG A 625 0.63 -10.89 51.20
C ARG A 625 2.02 -10.38 50.86
N GLU A 626 2.98 -10.49 51.77
CA GLU A 626 4.35 -10.01 51.64
C GLU A 626 5.28 -11.02 50.95
N ASP A 627 4.85 -12.28 50.78
CA ASP A 627 5.70 -13.36 50.26
C ASP A 627 5.96 -13.25 48.74
N GLY A 628 5.13 -12.51 48.01
CA GLY A 628 5.23 -12.36 46.56
C GLY A 628 4.88 -10.95 46.10
N PRO A 629 5.10 -10.63 44.81
CA PRO A 629 4.72 -9.36 44.21
C PRO A 629 3.19 -9.29 43.98
N PHE A 630 2.42 -9.25 45.07
CA PHE A 630 0.97 -9.15 45.03
C PHE A 630 0.52 -7.71 44.76
N ILE A 631 -0.55 -7.56 43.97
CA ILE A 631 -1.17 -6.26 43.70
C ILE A 631 -1.51 -5.57 45.03
N ASP A 632 -1.09 -4.31 45.14
CA ASP A 632 -1.19 -3.51 46.35
C ASP A 632 -2.66 -3.10 46.60
N GLU A 633 -3.35 -3.87 47.44
CA GLU A 633 -4.74 -3.62 47.80
C GLU A 633 -4.91 -2.33 48.64
N GLU A 634 -3.87 -1.88 49.35
CA GLU A 634 -3.92 -0.60 50.08
C GLU A 634 -3.92 0.59 49.11
N PHE A 635 -3.15 0.49 48.02
CA PHE A 635 -3.12 1.50 46.98
C PHE A 635 -4.38 1.51 46.09
N TYR A 636 -4.84 0.35 45.63
CA TYR A 636 -5.98 0.26 44.71
C TYR A 636 -7.34 0.18 45.39
N GLY A 637 -7.40 -0.26 46.65
CA GLY A 637 -8.63 -0.61 47.36
C GLY A 637 -9.18 -1.98 46.94
N SER A 638 -10.10 -2.53 47.75
CA SER A 638 -10.66 -3.89 47.55
C SER A 638 -11.47 -4.08 46.27
N ASN A 639 -11.91 -2.99 45.63
CA ASN A 639 -12.63 -3.02 44.36
C ASN A 639 -11.81 -3.61 43.20
N ILE A 640 -10.47 -3.61 43.29
CA ILE A 640 -9.59 -4.18 42.26
C ILE A 640 -9.87 -5.67 42.01
N LYS A 641 -10.31 -6.39 43.05
CA LYS A 641 -10.69 -7.81 42.97
C LYS A 641 -11.90 -8.06 42.06
N SER A 642 -12.79 -7.09 41.91
CA SER A 642 -13.93 -7.19 40.98
C SER A 642 -13.51 -7.22 39.51
N TYR A 643 -12.26 -6.85 39.21
CA TYR A 643 -11.66 -6.86 37.87
C TYR A 643 -10.76 -8.09 37.63
N LYS A 644 -10.97 -9.21 38.35
CA LYS A 644 -10.16 -10.45 38.24
C LYS A 644 -10.03 -10.94 36.78
N LYS A 645 -11.10 -10.86 35.98
CA LYS A 645 -11.07 -11.30 34.57
C LYS A 645 -10.23 -10.36 33.69
N GLU A 646 -10.35 -9.06 33.90
CA GLU A 646 -9.64 -8.03 33.15
C GLU A 646 -8.14 -8.00 33.51
N LEU A 647 -7.81 -8.19 34.79
CA LEU A 647 -6.43 -8.35 35.26
C LEU A 647 -5.79 -9.62 34.67
N SER A 648 -6.52 -10.74 34.63
CA SER A 648 -6.07 -11.95 33.96
C SER A 648 -5.82 -11.73 32.47
N ALA A 649 -6.68 -10.97 31.79
CA ALA A 649 -6.49 -10.62 30.37
C ALA A 649 -5.26 -9.72 30.12
N LEU A 650 -4.84 -8.95 31.12
CA LEU A 650 -3.58 -8.17 31.09
C LEU A 650 -2.32 -9.02 31.34
N GLY A 651 -2.48 -10.27 31.79
CA GLY A 651 -1.37 -11.16 32.15
C GLY A 651 -1.12 -11.30 33.65
N VAL A 652 -1.90 -10.63 34.50
CA VAL A 652 -1.81 -10.83 35.96
C VAL A 652 -2.18 -12.26 36.30
N ILE A 653 -1.37 -12.88 37.16
CA ILE A 653 -1.60 -14.25 37.60
C ILE A 653 -2.66 -14.22 38.69
N VAL A 654 -3.85 -14.70 38.33
CA VAL A 654 -5.01 -14.76 39.22
C VAL A 654 -5.34 -16.17 39.71
N GLU A 655 -4.71 -17.19 39.13
CA GLU A 655 -4.87 -18.59 39.54
C GLU A 655 -3.66 -19.03 40.35
N VAL A 656 -3.91 -19.60 41.53
CA VAL A 656 -2.88 -20.02 42.48
C VAL A 656 -1.85 -20.95 41.82
N LYS A 657 -2.26 -21.89 40.98
CA LYS A 657 -1.35 -22.87 40.34
C LYS A 657 -0.31 -22.24 39.40
N ASN A 658 -0.61 -21.07 38.85
CA ASN A 658 0.22 -20.44 37.84
C ASN A 658 1.25 -19.48 38.45
N GLY A 659 1.26 -19.28 39.77
CA GLY A 659 2.15 -18.33 40.47
C GLY A 659 3.59 -18.79 40.66
N CYS A 660 3.88 -20.09 40.51
CA CYS A 660 5.21 -20.64 40.76
C CYS A 660 6.36 -19.93 40.04
N PRO A 661 6.28 -19.60 38.73
CA PRO A 661 7.38 -18.92 38.05
C PRO A 661 7.68 -17.52 38.62
N VAL A 662 6.64 -16.79 39.03
CA VAL A 662 6.80 -15.43 39.58
C VAL A 662 7.39 -15.50 40.98
N LEU A 663 6.86 -16.37 41.84
CA LEU A 663 7.36 -16.57 43.20
C LEU A 663 8.79 -17.14 43.22
N ALA A 664 9.10 -18.09 42.33
CA ALA A 664 10.46 -18.60 42.19
C ALA A 664 11.45 -17.51 41.76
N SER A 665 11.06 -16.62 40.84
CA SER A 665 11.88 -15.47 40.43
C SER A 665 11.96 -14.35 41.48
N HIS A 666 11.18 -14.46 42.55
CA HIS A 666 11.13 -13.49 43.64
C HIS A 666 11.80 -13.99 44.93
N LEU A 667 12.21 -15.26 44.97
CA LEU A 667 12.83 -15.89 46.13
C LEU A 667 14.05 -15.11 46.63
N ASP A 668 14.92 -14.66 45.72
CA ASP A 668 16.18 -13.96 46.01
C ASP A 668 16.00 -12.52 46.53
N PHE A 669 14.76 -12.00 46.55
CA PHE A 669 14.43 -10.72 47.19
C PHE A 669 14.11 -10.86 48.68
N HIS A 670 14.00 -12.10 49.18
CA HIS A 670 13.76 -12.40 50.58
C HIS A 670 15.05 -12.78 51.29
N SER A 671 15.16 -12.36 52.56
CA SER A 671 16.19 -12.80 53.50
C SER A 671 15.61 -13.51 54.72
N LYS A 672 14.27 -13.56 54.85
CA LYS A 672 13.59 -14.18 55.98
C LYS A 672 13.43 -15.66 55.75
N PHE A 673 14.03 -16.47 56.62
CA PHE A 673 13.99 -17.93 56.49
C PHE A 673 12.55 -18.47 56.42
N THR A 674 11.66 -17.98 57.28
CA THR A 674 10.25 -18.41 57.34
C THR A 674 9.47 -18.11 56.05
N THR A 675 9.68 -16.94 55.43
CA THR A 675 9.08 -16.59 54.12
C THR A 675 9.63 -17.48 53.02
N ILE A 676 10.95 -17.68 52.96
CA ILE A 676 11.60 -18.52 51.96
C ILE A 676 11.08 -19.98 52.05
N VAL A 677 10.94 -20.51 53.26
CA VAL A 677 10.40 -21.85 53.49
C VAL A 677 8.93 -21.96 53.05
N ARG A 678 8.09 -20.94 53.30
CA ARG A 678 6.70 -20.92 52.79
C ARG A 678 6.67 -20.97 51.26
N ILE A 679 7.52 -20.17 50.61
CA ILE A 679 7.61 -20.16 49.14
C ILE A 679 8.10 -21.52 48.62
N TYR A 680 9.13 -22.13 49.21
CA TYR A 680 9.57 -23.47 48.83
C TYR A 680 8.48 -24.54 49.01
N ASN A 681 7.73 -24.48 50.10
CA ASN A 681 6.60 -25.38 50.33
C ASN A 681 5.52 -25.22 49.26
N TYR A 682 5.20 -23.98 48.89
CA TYR A 682 4.28 -23.68 47.80
C TYR A 682 4.81 -24.21 46.46
N LEU A 683 6.09 -23.99 46.12
CA LEU A 683 6.68 -24.50 44.88
C LEU A 683 6.68 -26.04 44.82
N ASN A 684 6.92 -26.69 45.97
CA ASN A 684 6.86 -28.14 46.11
C ASN A 684 5.43 -28.69 45.96
N GLU A 685 4.44 -28.03 46.58
CA GLU A 685 3.03 -28.43 46.50
C GLU A 685 2.48 -28.43 45.06
N PHE A 686 2.88 -27.44 44.26
CA PHE A 686 2.49 -27.35 42.86
C PHE A 686 3.44 -28.07 41.89
N ASN A 687 4.37 -28.87 42.40
CA ASN A 687 5.35 -29.64 41.61
C ASN A 687 6.09 -28.77 40.58
N TRP A 688 6.53 -27.58 40.99
CA TRP A 688 7.22 -26.64 40.11
C TRP A 688 8.55 -27.24 39.62
N VAL A 689 8.84 -27.04 38.32
CA VAL A 689 10.07 -27.47 37.66
C VAL A 689 10.82 -26.25 37.16
N VAL A 690 12.14 -26.21 37.37
CA VAL A 690 13.00 -25.12 36.90
C VAL A 690 13.07 -25.15 35.37
N PRO A 691 12.79 -24.03 34.67
CA PRO A 691 13.02 -23.93 33.22
C PRO A 691 14.51 -24.10 32.87
N ASP A 692 14.84 -24.71 31.73
CA ASP A 692 16.20 -25.09 31.27
C ASP A 692 17.22 -23.93 31.03
N ASN A 693 16.96 -22.74 31.56
CA ASN A 693 17.90 -21.61 31.48
C ASN A 693 18.91 -21.65 32.65
N GLY A 694 20.20 -21.50 32.32
CA GLY A 694 21.33 -21.95 33.14
C GLY A 694 21.63 -21.25 34.47
N ASP A 695 22.47 -21.95 35.25
CA ASP A 695 23.36 -21.58 36.38
C ASP A 695 22.95 -20.57 37.47
N THR A 696 21.74 -20.00 37.48
CA THR A 696 21.29 -19.09 38.56
C THR A 696 20.40 -19.77 39.61
N ARG A 697 20.42 -21.10 39.70
CA ARG A 697 19.75 -21.81 40.79
C ARG A 697 20.50 -21.48 42.07
N LYS A 698 19.79 -20.95 43.06
CA LYS A 698 20.34 -20.61 44.37
C LYS A 698 19.50 -21.23 45.47
N ILE A 699 20.14 -21.59 46.56
CA ILE A 699 19.52 -22.17 47.75
C ILE A 699 19.89 -21.27 48.93
N TRP A 700 18.91 -20.95 49.76
CA TRP A 700 19.16 -20.15 50.95
C TRP A 700 19.73 -21.03 52.05
N ILE A 701 20.79 -20.60 52.72
CA ILE A 701 21.36 -21.25 53.89
C ILE A 701 21.29 -20.28 55.06
N PRO A 702 20.55 -20.58 56.12
CA PRO A 702 20.48 -19.71 57.29
C PRO A 702 21.80 -19.77 58.08
N ASN A 703 22.30 -18.60 58.50
CA ASN A 703 23.50 -18.45 59.30
C ASN A 703 23.12 -18.41 60.79
N GLY A 704 23.13 -19.56 61.45
CA GLY A 704 22.82 -19.66 62.88
C GLY A 704 21.32 -19.62 63.19
N ASN A 705 20.95 -19.08 64.35
CA ASN A 705 19.58 -19.11 64.87
C ASN A 705 18.77 -17.83 64.59
N ASP A 706 19.34 -16.84 63.90
CA ASP A 706 18.65 -15.59 63.58
C ASP A 706 17.93 -15.73 62.22
N ASP A 707 16.62 -15.51 62.19
CA ASP A 707 15.76 -15.78 61.03
C ASP A 707 16.05 -14.88 59.81
N ASP A 708 16.79 -13.78 60.02
CA ASP A 708 17.08 -12.73 59.04
C ASP A 708 18.54 -12.77 58.51
N ASP A 709 19.39 -13.70 58.99
CA ASP A 709 20.80 -13.83 58.59
C ASP A 709 21.06 -15.15 57.85
N GLY A 710 21.70 -15.07 56.69
CA GLY A 710 21.91 -16.21 55.79
C GLY A 710 22.47 -15.81 54.43
N GLU A 711 22.75 -16.81 53.60
CA GLU A 711 23.33 -16.61 52.28
C GLU A 711 22.69 -17.46 51.19
N TRP A 712 22.68 -16.95 49.96
CA TRP A 712 22.22 -17.68 48.78
C TRP A 712 23.40 -18.38 48.09
N VAL A 713 23.47 -19.71 48.22
CA VAL A 713 24.56 -20.55 47.68
C VAL A 713 24.14 -21.33 46.44
N SER A 714 25.09 -21.86 45.68
CA SER A 714 24.81 -22.68 44.51
C SER A 714 24.44 -24.13 44.90
N PRO A 715 23.57 -24.84 44.15
CA PRO A 715 23.26 -26.25 44.40
C PRO A 715 24.48 -27.18 44.38
N GLY A 716 25.56 -26.79 43.69
CA GLY A 716 26.81 -27.56 43.64
C GLY A 716 27.60 -27.53 44.95
N GLU A 717 27.37 -26.52 45.79
CA GLU A 717 27.94 -26.38 47.13
C GLU A 717 27.08 -27.06 48.20
N CYS A 718 25.96 -27.68 47.82
CA CYS A 718 25.03 -28.33 48.74
C CYS A 718 25.00 -29.84 48.55
N VAL A 719 24.74 -30.55 49.65
CA VAL A 719 24.36 -31.97 49.66
C VAL A 719 23.15 -32.17 50.55
N LEU A 720 22.33 -33.17 50.24
CA LEU A 720 21.18 -33.47 51.10
C LEU A 720 21.62 -34.10 52.42
N HIS A 721 22.54 -35.06 52.34
CA HIS A 721 22.97 -35.88 53.46
C HIS A 721 24.49 -35.94 53.53
N ASP A 722 25.02 -35.90 54.75
CA ASP A 722 26.42 -36.19 55.06
C ASP A 722 26.47 -37.18 56.24
N LYS A 723 26.44 -38.47 55.89
CA LYS A 723 26.27 -39.56 56.89
C LYS A 723 27.45 -39.67 57.85
N ASP A 724 28.63 -39.31 57.39
CA ASP A 724 29.90 -39.45 58.12
C ASP A 724 30.36 -38.09 58.70
N ASP A 725 29.58 -37.02 58.49
CA ASP A 725 29.83 -35.63 58.95
C ASP A 725 31.21 -35.07 58.55
N LEU A 726 31.74 -35.51 57.41
CA LEU A 726 33.09 -35.13 56.93
C LEU A 726 33.13 -33.78 56.21
N PHE A 727 32.00 -33.33 55.66
CA PHE A 727 31.93 -32.22 54.71
C PHE A 727 31.31 -30.96 55.30
N GLY A 728 30.93 -30.95 56.59
CA GLY A 728 30.22 -29.83 57.22
C GLY A 728 30.93 -28.46 57.14
N MET A 729 32.23 -28.40 56.84
CA MET A 729 32.98 -27.16 56.62
C MET A 729 33.17 -26.79 55.13
N GLN A 730 32.85 -27.70 54.20
CA GLN A 730 33.11 -27.55 52.76
C GLN A 730 31.82 -27.54 51.92
N LEU A 731 30.78 -28.23 52.38
CA LEU A 731 29.48 -28.35 51.71
C LEU A 731 28.35 -28.05 52.68
N ASN A 732 27.31 -27.40 52.17
CA ASN A 732 26.11 -27.09 52.93
C ASN A 732 25.18 -28.31 52.99
N VAL A 733 24.98 -28.88 54.19
CA VAL A 733 24.17 -30.09 54.40
C VAL A 733 22.71 -29.71 54.65
N LEU A 734 21.85 -29.86 53.64
CA LEU A 734 20.48 -29.32 53.68
C LEU A 734 19.57 -29.99 54.71
N GLU A 735 19.80 -31.25 55.11
CA GLU A 735 19.00 -31.90 56.15
C GLU A 735 19.12 -31.26 57.53
N LYS A 736 20.20 -30.48 57.76
CA LYS A 736 20.40 -29.72 59.01
C LYS A 736 19.50 -28.48 59.08
N HIS A 737 19.03 -27.98 57.93
CA HIS A 737 18.29 -26.72 57.83
C HIS A 737 16.83 -26.90 57.39
N TYR A 738 16.53 -27.94 56.60
CA TYR A 738 15.23 -28.10 55.94
C TYR A 738 14.55 -29.42 56.29
N GLU A 739 13.22 -29.38 56.36
CA GLU A 739 12.40 -30.57 56.59
C GLU A 739 12.55 -31.59 55.45
N ARG A 740 12.38 -32.87 55.78
CA ARG A 740 12.49 -34.01 54.86
C ARG A 740 11.64 -33.87 53.58
N LYS A 741 10.48 -33.21 53.68
CA LYS A 741 9.57 -32.96 52.54
C LYS A 741 10.21 -32.05 51.48
N LEU A 742 11.07 -31.11 51.88
CA LEU A 742 11.76 -30.19 50.98
C LEU A 742 13.07 -30.78 50.43
N LEU A 743 13.69 -31.74 51.11
CA LEU A 743 14.91 -32.41 50.61
C LEU A 743 14.67 -33.10 49.25
N SER A 744 13.50 -33.73 49.07
CA SER A 744 13.14 -34.31 47.76
C SER A 744 12.95 -33.24 46.68
N PHE A 745 12.43 -32.06 47.05
CA PHE A 745 12.30 -30.92 46.13
C PHE A 745 13.69 -30.43 45.70
N PHE A 746 14.64 -30.23 46.63
CA PHE A 746 15.99 -29.79 46.30
C PHE A 746 16.74 -30.79 45.40
N SER A 747 16.55 -32.10 45.61
CA SER A 747 17.14 -33.12 44.74
C SER A 747 16.52 -33.13 43.33
N ASN A 748 15.19 -33.19 43.26
CA ASN A 748 14.48 -33.39 42.00
C ASN A 748 14.40 -32.12 41.14
N VAL A 749 14.31 -30.96 41.76
CA VAL A 749 14.03 -29.67 41.09
C VAL A 749 15.29 -28.82 40.95
N LEU A 750 16.12 -28.74 42.00
CA LEU A 750 17.35 -27.92 41.98
C LEU A 750 18.61 -28.72 41.62
N GLY A 751 18.53 -30.06 41.56
CA GLY A 751 19.66 -30.92 41.18
C GLY A 751 20.70 -31.10 42.28
N VAL A 752 20.34 -30.89 43.54
CA VAL A 752 21.26 -31.09 44.68
C VAL A 752 21.62 -32.56 44.80
N LYS A 753 22.91 -32.85 44.93
CA LYS A 753 23.43 -34.21 45.09
C LYS A 753 22.91 -34.81 46.41
N SER A 754 22.48 -36.06 46.38
CA SER A 754 21.98 -36.74 47.58
C SER A 754 23.08 -37.01 48.62
N ASN A 755 24.29 -37.35 48.18
CA ASN A 755 25.46 -37.58 49.04
C ASN A 755 26.72 -37.02 48.33
N PRO A 756 27.83 -36.78 49.05
CA PRO A 756 29.11 -36.38 48.46
C PRO A 756 29.64 -37.38 47.42
N SER A 757 30.28 -36.87 46.37
CA SER A 757 30.87 -37.66 45.28
C SER A 757 32.36 -37.93 45.50
N ILE A 758 32.95 -38.86 44.74
CA ILE A 758 34.40 -39.14 44.83
C ILE A 758 35.26 -37.90 44.58
N ASP A 759 34.81 -36.99 43.70
CA ASP A 759 35.51 -35.73 43.44
C ASP A 759 35.47 -34.82 44.68
N ASP A 760 34.37 -34.84 45.44
CA ASP A 760 34.25 -34.10 46.70
C ASP A 760 35.18 -34.72 47.77
N TYR A 761 35.24 -36.05 47.88
CA TYR A 761 36.21 -36.74 48.75
C TYR A 761 37.68 -36.44 48.36
N CYS A 762 38.01 -36.37 47.06
CA CYS A 762 39.36 -36.02 46.62
C CYS A 762 39.70 -34.56 46.94
N LYS A 763 38.75 -33.63 46.79
CA LYS A 763 38.92 -32.24 47.23
C LYS A 763 39.12 -32.14 48.73
N LEU A 764 38.34 -32.89 49.52
CA LEU A 764 38.50 -32.98 50.96
C LEU A 764 39.90 -33.49 51.32
N TRP A 765 40.34 -34.58 50.69
CA TRP A 765 41.68 -35.14 50.89
C TRP A 765 42.78 -34.13 50.55
N LYS A 766 42.65 -33.43 49.42
CA LYS A 766 43.60 -32.38 49.03
C LYS A 766 43.65 -31.22 50.04
N VAL A 767 42.51 -30.81 50.59
CA VAL A 767 42.47 -29.83 51.69
C VAL A 767 43.24 -30.36 52.90
N TRP A 768 43.12 -31.65 53.23
CA TRP A 768 43.93 -32.26 54.30
C TRP A 768 45.43 -32.26 53.96
N GLU A 769 45.81 -32.59 52.72
CA GLU A 769 47.21 -32.57 52.26
C GLU A 769 47.86 -31.18 52.29
N ASP A 770 47.10 -30.14 51.91
CA ASP A 770 47.54 -28.75 51.79
C ASP A 770 47.57 -28.03 53.15
N SER A 771 46.62 -28.34 54.04
CA SER A 771 46.52 -27.73 55.38
C SER A 771 47.41 -28.38 56.44
N GLY A 772 47.98 -29.55 56.14
CA GLY A 772 48.70 -30.37 57.13
C GLY A 772 47.77 -30.99 58.18
N HIS A 773 46.49 -31.16 57.85
CA HIS A 773 45.52 -31.84 58.72
C HIS A 773 46.00 -33.26 59.02
N GLN A 774 45.90 -33.66 60.29
CA GLN A 774 46.17 -35.02 60.72
C GLN A 774 44.83 -35.76 60.79
N PRO A 775 44.51 -36.64 59.81
CA PRO A 775 43.22 -37.31 59.81
C PRO A 775 43.09 -38.19 61.05
N SER A 776 41.96 -38.09 61.74
CA SER A 776 41.61 -39.00 62.82
C SER A 776 41.38 -40.42 62.28
N TYR A 777 41.38 -41.39 63.20
CA TYR A 777 41.08 -42.79 62.88
C TYR A 777 39.73 -42.93 62.16
N ASP A 778 38.70 -42.21 62.62
CA ASP A 778 37.34 -42.28 62.04
C ASP A 778 37.26 -41.59 60.68
N GLU A 779 37.90 -40.43 60.49
CA GLU A 779 37.97 -39.74 59.20
C GLU A 779 38.66 -40.58 58.13
N CYS A 780 39.79 -41.21 58.47
CA CYS A 780 40.50 -42.11 57.59
C CYS A 780 39.67 -43.38 57.29
N CYS A 781 39.00 -43.95 58.29
CA CYS A 781 38.10 -45.09 58.08
C CYS A 781 36.93 -44.73 57.16
N ALA A 782 36.32 -43.55 57.32
CA ALA A 782 35.20 -43.10 56.51
C ALA A 782 35.64 -42.84 55.04
N PHE A 783 36.78 -42.17 54.84
CA PHE A 783 37.33 -41.95 53.50
C PHE A 783 37.61 -43.27 52.77
N TRP A 784 38.40 -44.16 53.38
CA TRP A 784 38.71 -45.44 52.73
C TRP A 784 37.50 -46.36 52.64
N GLY A 785 36.54 -46.25 53.57
CA GLY A 785 35.29 -46.99 53.53
C GLY A 785 34.44 -46.61 52.32
N TYR A 786 34.39 -45.31 52.01
CA TYR A 786 33.80 -44.81 50.77
C TYR A 786 34.54 -45.34 49.53
N VAL A 787 35.87 -45.22 49.51
CA VAL A 787 36.71 -45.67 48.37
C VAL A 787 36.50 -47.15 48.06
N ILE A 788 36.49 -48.02 49.08
CA ILE A 788 36.28 -49.46 48.88
C ILE A 788 34.88 -49.74 48.33
N LYS A 789 33.85 -49.14 48.93
CA LYS A 789 32.46 -49.35 48.52
C LYS A 789 32.20 -48.91 47.08
N HIS A 790 32.93 -47.89 46.62
CA HIS A 790 32.76 -47.27 45.30
C HIS A 790 33.97 -47.53 44.38
N TRP A 791 34.73 -48.61 44.63
CA TRP A 791 35.91 -48.95 43.84
C TRP A 791 35.54 -49.27 42.39
N SER A 792 36.16 -48.57 41.44
CA SER A 792 35.95 -48.74 40.00
C SER A 792 37.18 -48.24 39.22
N GLN A 793 37.27 -48.54 37.93
CA GLN A 793 38.37 -48.02 37.09
C GLN A 793 38.42 -46.48 37.05
N LYS A 794 37.26 -45.81 37.19
CA LYS A 794 37.20 -44.34 37.31
C LYS A 794 37.80 -43.89 38.63
N THR A 795 37.37 -44.50 39.74
CA THR A 795 37.85 -44.22 41.09
C THR A 795 39.37 -44.44 41.20
N GLU A 796 39.89 -45.53 40.62
CA GLU A 796 41.33 -45.83 40.56
C GLU A 796 42.13 -44.72 39.87
N ARG A 797 41.71 -44.30 38.66
CA ARG A 797 42.37 -43.19 37.93
C ARG A 797 42.31 -41.89 38.72
N THR A 798 41.11 -41.53 39.21
CA THR A 798 40.91 -40.30 39.98
C THR A 798 41.78 -40.28 41.23
N LEU A 799 41.84 -41.37 42.00
CA LEU A 799 42.68 -41.41 43.21
C LEU A 799 44.17 -41.40 42.86
N SER A 800 44.60 -42.13 41.83
CA SER A 800 46.01 -42.19 41.42
C SER A 800 46.55 -40.82 41.00
N GLU A 801 45.70 -39.99 40.37
CA GLU A 801 46.03 -38.65 39.89
C GLU A 801 45.92 -37.57 40.99
N ASN A 802 45.03 -37.75 41.97
CA ASN A 802 44.71 -36.70 42.96
C ASN A 802 45.31 -36.92 44.36
N LEU A 803 45.64 -38.16 44.75
CA LEU A 803 46.27 -38.44 46.05
C LEU A 803 47.79 -38.39 45.89
N LEU A 804 48.39 -37.32 46.41
CA LEU A 804 49.84 -37.13 46.43
C LEU A 804 50.44 -37.64 47.73
N LYS A 805 49.69 -37.58 48.83
CA LYS A 805 50.11 -38.07 50.13
C LYS A 805 49.16 -39.16 50.64
N LEU A 806 49.75 -40.16 51.30
CA LEU A 806 49.05 -41.31 51.84
C LEU A 806 49.21 -41.42 53.35
N PRO A 807 48.22 -42.04 54.03
CA PRO A 807 48.26 -42.14 55.47
C PRO A 807 49.30 -43.17 55.91
N VAL A 808 50.07 -42.81 56.94
CA VAL A 808 51.02 -43.65 57.66
C VAL A 808 50.78 -43.52 59.16
N TYR A 809 51.11 -44.56 59.93
CA TYR A 809 50.90 -44.55 61.38
C TYR A 809 52.18 -44.17 62.13
N SER A 810 52.18 -43.04 62.86
CA SER A 810 53.28 -42.62 63.73
C SER A 810 52.86 -42.66 65.21
N VAL A 811 53.73 -43.15 66.08
CA VAL A 811 53.59 -43.01 67.54
C VAL A 811 54.60 -41.95 67.99
N PRO A 812 54.18 -40.78 68.54
CA PRO A 812 52.87 -40.45 69.13
C PRO A 812 51.91 -39.64 68.23
N ASP A 813 52.34 -39.22 67.04
CA ASP A 813 51.68 -38.19 66.23
C ASP A 813 50.40 -38.63 65.49
N GLY A 814 49.96 -39.87 65.69
CA GLY A 814 48.74 -40.41 65.07
C GLY A 814 48.93 -40.72 63.58
N ILE A 815 47.90 -40.48 62.78
CA ILE A 815 47.95 -40.73 61.33
C ILE A 815 48.50 -39.47 60.65
N LEU A 816 49.61 -39.65 59.94
CA LEU A 816 50.27 -38.59 59.16
C LEU A 816 50.07 -38.85 57.67
N LEU A 817 50.06 -37.79 56.86
CA LEU A 817 50.03 -37.89 55.40
C LEU A 817 51.45 -37.64 54.84
N LEU A 818 52.09 -38.68 54.30
CA LEU A 818 53.42 -38.62 53.67
C LEU A 818 53.34 -38.80 52.16
N ASP A 819 54.34 -38.29 51.42
CA ASP A 819 54.39 -38.42 49.96
C ASP A 819 54.25 -39.88 49.52
N LYS A 820 53.36 -40.14 48.57
CA LYS A 820 53.09 -41.48 48.03
C LYS A 820 54.37 -42.20 47.58
N CYS A 821 55.38 -41.48 47.11
CA CYS A 821 56.65 -42.05 46.64
C CYS A 821 57.55 -42.54 47.80
N ASP A 822 57.30 -42.07 49.02
CA ASP A 822 58.08 -42.41 50.23
C ASP A 822 57.34 -43.36 51.17
N VAL A 823 56.18 -43.86 50.74
CA VAL A 823 55.37 -44.82 51.47
C VAL A 823 55.41 -46.16 50.75
N PHE A 824 55.58 -47.24 51.51
CA PHE A 824 55.80 -48.59 50.99
C PHE A 824 54.78 -49.60 51.52
N ILE A 825 54.57 -50.65 50.73
CA ILE A 825 53.88 -51.86 51.13
C ILE A 825 54.91 -52.83 51.72
N ALA A 826 54.72 -53.21 52.98
CA ALA A 826 55.56 -54.20 53.66
C ALA A 826 55.20 -55.63 53.24
N ASP A 827 55.76 -56.09 52.11
CA ASP A 827 55.58 -57.44 51.59
C ASP A 827 56.59 -58.45 52.18
N GLU A 828 57.78 -57.99 52.59
CA GLU A 828 58.79 -58.79 53.30
C GLU A 828 58.93 -58.36 54.77
N LEU A 829 58.66 -59.27 55.70
CA LEU A 829 58.62 -58.94 57.14
C LEU A 829 60.00 -58.63 57.74
N GLN A 830 61.07 -59.29 57.28
CA GLN A 830 62.42 -59.00 57.78
C GLN A 830 62.87 -57.59 57.38
N LEU A 831 62.62 -57.19 56.13
CA LEU A 831 62.89 -55.83 55.67
C LEU A 831 61.99 -54.81 56.37
N LYS A 832 60.71 -55.15 56.59
CA LYS A 832 59.79 -54.31 57.37
C LYS A 832 60.37 -54.02 58.75
N ASP A 833 60.74 -55.06 59.50
CA ASP A 833 61.27 -54.93 60.85
C ASP A 833 62.57 -54.11 60.86
N LEU A 834 63.48 -54.33 59.90
CA LEU A 834 64.72 -53.57 59.80
C LEU A 834 64.49 -52.08 59.54
N PHE A 835 63.64 -51.74 58.56
CA PHE A 835 63.42 -50.35 58.19
C PHE A 835 62.55 -49.61 59.21
N GLU A 836 61.55 -50.27 59.81
CA GLU A 836 60.65 -49.69 60.81
C GLU A 836 61.39 -49.19 62.07
N HIS A 837 62.50 -49.83 62.46
CA HIS A 837 63.32 -49.40 63.60
C HIS A 837 64.38 -48.34 63.24
N SER A 838 64.68 -48.17 61.95
CA SER A 838 65.77 -47.30 61.47
C SER A 838 65.27 -45.96 60.92
N SER A 839 64.02 -45.91 60.45
CA SER A 839 63.41 -44.71 59.89
C SER A 839 62.99 -43.74 61.00
N SER A 840 63.29 -42.46 60.83
CA SER A 840 62.82 -41.38 61.73
C SER A 840 61.31 -41.14 61.63
N HIS A 841 60.67 -41.59 60.55
CA HIS A 841 59.24 -41.47 60.27
C HIS A 841 58.69 -42.80 59.76
N PRO A 842 57.42 -43.13 60.01
CA PRO A 842 56.82 -44.37 59.51
C PRO A 842 56.71 -44.35 57.99
N ILE A 843 57.37 -45.29 57.34
CA ILE A 843 57.43 -45.39 55.87
C ILE A 843 56.42 -46.39 55.28
N PHE A 844 55.56 -47.00 56.11
CA PHE A 844 54.61 -48.04 55.67
C PHE A 844 53.17 -47.54 55.67
N VAL A 845 52.40 -47.95 54.64
CA VAL A 845 50.99 -47.58 54.49
C VAL A 845 50.16 -47.90 55.74
N TRP A 846 49.29 -46.98 56.10
CA TRP A 846 48.32 -47.15 57.17
C TRP A 846 47.15 -48.05 56.75
N TYR A 847 46.66 -48.85 57.68
CA TYR A 847 45.41 -49.60 57.60
C TYR A 847 44.86 -49.79 59.02
N PRO A 848 43.54 -49.93 59.20
CA PRO A 848 42.93 -50.08 60.52
C PRO A 848 43.44 -51.35 61.22
N GLN A 849 43.81 -51.21 62.50
CA GLN A 849 44.22 -52.31 63.37
C GLN A 849 43.34 -52.30 64.63
N PRO A 850 42.50 -53.33 64.87
CA PRO A 850 42.28 -54.51 64.02
C PRO A 850 41.56 -54.18 62.70
N SER A 851 41.68 -55.07 61.71
CA SER A 851 40.99 -54.92 60.41
C SER A 851 39.47 -54.89 60.61
N LEU A 852 38.79 -53.94 59.96
CA LEU A 852 37.34 -53.84 59.98
C LEU A 852 36.72 -54.64 58.82
N PRO A 853 35.50 -55.23 58.97
CA PRO A 853 34.83 -55.91 57.87
C PRO A 853 34.55 -54.99 56.66
N SER A 854 34.31 -53.71 56.91
CA SER A 854 34.12 -52.67 55.88
C SER A 854 35.43 -52.25 55.20
N LEU A 855 36.57 -52.52 55.85
CA LEU A 855 37.92 -52.19 55.38
C LEU A 855 38.84 -53.41 55.46
N PRO A 856 38.64 -54.44 54.61
CA PRO A 856 39.51 -55.60 54.62
C PRO A 856 40.94 -55.19 54.26
N ARG A 857 41.92 -55.55 55.12
CA ARG A 857 43.34 -55.23 54.90
C ARG A 857 43.84 -55.65 53.51
N THR A 858 43.42 -56.81 53.01
CA THR A 858 43.80 -57.30 51.67
C THR A 858 43.32 -56.38 50.55
N LYS A 859 42.10 -55.84 50.67
CA LYS A 859 41.54 -54.92 49.67
C LYS A 859 42.23 -53.56 49.71
N LEU A 860 42.58 -53.06 50.90
CA LEU A 860 43.36 -51.83 51.05
C LEU A 860 44.75 -51.95 50.44
N LEU A 861 45.46 -53.05 50.70
CA LEU A 861 46.77 -53.29 50.10
C LEU A 861 46.71 -53.39 48.57
N GLU A 862 45.67 -54.04 48.03
CA GLU A 862 45.40 -54.05 46.58
C GLU A 862 45.19 -52.64 46.04
N ILE A 863 44.40 -51.81 46.73
CA ILE A 863 44.14 -50.42 46.35
C ILE A 863 45.44 -49.59 46.39
N TYR A 864 46.22 -49.68 47.46
CA TYR A 864 47.51 -48.99 47.57
C TYR A 864 48.46 -49.36 46.42
N SER A 865 48.55 -50.65 46.09
CA SER A 865 49.33 -51.11 44.95
C SER A 865 48.81 -50.51 43.62
N LYS A 866 47.49 -50.50 43.41
CA LYS A 866 46.87 -49.95 42.18
C LYS A 866 47.02 -48.44 42.03
N ILE A 867 47.06 -47.68 43.14
CA ILE A 867 47.28 -46.23 43.09
C ILE A 867 48.77 -45.84 43.01
N GLY A 868 49.67 -46.82 42.95
CA GLY A 868 51.09 -46.64 42.64
C GLY A 868 52.04 -46.66 43.83
N VAL A 869 51.66 -47.28 44.96
CA VAL A 869 52.55 -47.50 46.11
C VAL A 869 53.49 -48.68 45.82
N GLN A 870 54.79 -48.50 46.07
CA GLN A 870 55.82 -49.52 45.82
C GLN A 870 55.90 -50.57 46.94
N THR A 871 56.43 -51.76 46.65
CA THR A 871 56.71 -52.79 47.66
C THR A 871 58.14 -52.66 48.20
N ILE A 872 58.38 -53.01 49.46
CA ILE A 872 59.69 -52.82 50.08
C ILE A 872 60.76 -53.76 49.50
N SER A 873 60.39 -54.99 49.13
CA SER A 873 61.34 -55.96 48.57
C SER A 873 61.87 -55.56 47.19
N GLU A 874 61.06 -54.86 46.37
CA GLU A 874 61.45 -54.40 45.04
C GLU A 874 62.32 -53.14 45.06
N THR A 875 62.20 -52.30 46.11
CA THR A 875 62.88 -51.00 46.17
C THR A 875 64.23 -51.04 46.91
N VAL A 876 64.45 -52.02 47.79
CA VAL A 876 65.68 -52.12 48.60
C VAL A 876 66.84 -52.70 47.78
N GLN A 877 68.03 -52.08 47.88
CA GLN A 877 69.27 -52.59 47.29
C GLN A 877 70.12 -53.32 48.34
N LYS A 878 70.63 -54.51 48.00
CA LYS A 878 71.52 -55.32 48.85
C LYS A 878 72.99 -54.97 48.53
N GLU A 879 73.74 -54.52 49.52
CA GLU A 879 75.18 -54.21 49.40
C GLU A 879 76.04 -55.35 49.95
N GLU A 880 76.94 -55.89 49.11
CA GLU A 880 77.96 -56.84 49.53
C GLU A 880 79.17 -56.11 50.13
N LEU A 881 79.41 -56.27 51.43
CA LEU A 881 80.54 -55.64 52.12
C LEU A 881 81.87 -56.32 51.75
N SER A 882 82.92 -55.52 51.54
CA SER A 882 84.27 -55.97 51.15
C SER A 882 84.96 -56.84 52.22
N ALA A 883 85.99 -57.59 51.80
CA ALA A 883 86.71 -58.63 52.54
C ALA A 883 86.92 -58.35 54.05
N ILE A 884 86.64 -59.36 54.87
CA ILE A 884 86.91 -59.34 56.31
C ILE A 884 88.43 -59.24 56.52
N ASP A 885 88.91 -58.17 57.14
CA ASP A 885 90.32 -57.97 57.47
C ASP A 885 90.80 -59.10 58.40
N GLY A 886 91.90 -59.78 58.03
CA GLY A 886 92.34 -61.05 58.60
C GLY A 886 92.91 -61.00 60.03
N VAL A 887 92.49 -60.05 60.87
CA VAL A 887 92.97 -59.87 62.24
C VAL A 887 92.06 -60.64 63.20
N GLY A 888 92.60 -61.68 63.86
CA GLY A 888 91.89 -62.42 64.92
C GLY A 888 91.06 -63.63 64.47
N LEU A 889 91.25 -64.10 63.23
CA LEU A 889 90.58 -65.28 62.68
C LEU A 889 91.20 -66.58 63.23
N GLU A 890 90.40 -67.45 63.83
CA GLU A 890 90.81 -68.81 64.22
C GLU A 890 90.43 -69.80 63.11
N GLN A 891 91.41 -70.57 62.62
CA GLN A 891 91.13 -71.61 61.65
C GLN A 891 90.57 -72.83 62.38
N VAL A 892 89.32 -73.17 62.09
CA VAL A 892 88.59 -74.25 62.74
C VAL A 892 88.50 -75.47 61.82
N ASN A 893 88.48 -76.67 62.39
CA ASN A 893 88.30 -77.88 61.60
C ASN A 893 86.87 -77.92 61.02
N PRO A 894 86.67 -78.16 59.70
CA PRO A 894 85.34 -78.24 59.10
C PRO A 894 84.37 -79.20 59.82
N SER A 895 84.88 -80.28 60.42
CA SER A 895 84.06 -81.21 61.22
C SER A 895 83.46 -80.59 62.48
N GLU A 896 84.10 -79.60 63.11
CA GLU A 896 83.61 -78.91 64.31
C GLU A 896 82.39 -78.03 64.01
N ILE A 897 82.26 -77.59 62.75
CA ILE A 897 81.09 -76.83 62.26
C ILE A 897 80.14 -77.70 61.43
N LEU A 898 80.19 -79.02 61.65
CA LEU A 898 79.31 -80.01 61.03
C LEU A 898 79.45 -80.14 59.50
N ILE A 899 80.53 -79.62 58.91
CA ILE A 899 80.96 -79.93 57.54
C ILE A 899 81.72 -81.26 57.58
N GLY A 900 80.95 -82.35 57.57
CA GLY A 900 81.47 -83.71 57.64
C GLY A 900 80.75 -84.66 56.68
N LYS A 901 80.96 -85.96 56.89
CA LYS A 901 80.44 -87.04 56.03
C LYS A 901 78.92 -86.99 55.85
N GLY A 902 78.15 -86.73 56.91
CA GLY A 902 76.70 -86.64 56.85
C GLY A 902 76.18 -85.49 55.97
N LEU A 903 76.78 -84.30 56.05
CA LEU A 903 76.46 -83.18 55.16
C LEU A 903 76.83 -83.49 53.71
N CYS A 904 78.02 -84.08 53.48
CA CYS A 904 78.46 -84.46 52.15
C CYS A 904 77.52 -85.51 51.54
N ARG A 905 77.05 -86.49 52.33
CA ARG A 905 76.07 -87.47 51.88
C ARG A 905 74.74 -86.83 51.52
N LEU A 906 74.24 -85.90 52.36
CA LEU A 906 73.02 -85.14 52.07
C LEU A 906 73.15 -84.36 50.75
N ILE A 907 74.27 -83.67 50.56
CA ILE A 907 74.53 -82.89 49.33
C ILE A 907 74.63 -83.82 48.13
N LEU A 908 75.40 -84.90 48.17
CA LEU A 908 75.51 -85.84 47.04
C LEU A 908 74.16 -86.48 46.71
N GLY A 909 73.38 -86.86 47.72
CA GLY A 909 72.02 -87.40 47.53
C GLY A 909 71.08 -86.40 46.85
N PHE A 910 71.21 -85.10 47.16
CA PHE A 910 70.47 -84.05 46.47
C PHE A 910 70.99 -83.81 45.05
N LEU A 911 72.31 -83.68 44.87
CA LEU A 911 72.93 -83.42 43.57
C LEU A 911 72.79 -84.59 42.58
N ALA A 912 72.55 -85.81 43.09
CA ALA A 912 72.26 -87.01 42.30
C ALA A 912 70.83 -87.05 41.74
N ASP A 913 69.96 -86.12 42.15
CA ASP A 913 68.60 -86.00 41.63
C ASP A 913 68.58 -85.74 40.13
N ALA A 914 67.70 -86.43 39.41
CA ALA A 914 67.61 -86.34 37.95
C ALA A 914 67.28 -84.92 37.46
N SER A 915 66.61 -84.08 38.26
CA SER A 915 66.29 -82.69 37.88
C SER A 915 67.52 -81.78 37.79
N LEU A 916 68.65 -82.18 38.38
CA LEU A 916 69.88 -81.38 38.38
C LEU A 916 70.84 -81.76 37.26
N GLU A 917 70.65 -82.90 36.59
CA GLU A 917 71.47 -83.34 35.45
C GLU A 917 73.00 -83.26 35.72
N MET A 918 73.44 -83.65 36.92
CA MET A 918 74.84 -83.60 37.33
C MET A 918 75.51 -84.98 37.28
N GLU A 919 76.53 -85.12 36.45
CA GLU A 919 77.39 -86.31 36.39
C GLU A 919 78.23 -86.50 37.68
N ALA A 920 78.61 -87.75 37.97
CA ALA A 920 79.33 -88.11 39.20
C ALA A 920 80.61 -87.26 39.42
N GLU A 921 81.36 -86.97 38.36
CA GLU A 921 82.58 -86.14 38.45
C GLU A 921 82.28 -84.70 38.92
N LYS A 922 81.20 -84.09 38.43
CA LYS A 922 80.77 -82.74 38.83
C LYS A 922 80.22 -82.72 40.25
N ARG A 923 79.46 -83.75 40.66
CA ARG A 923 78.98 -83.88 42.05
C ARG A 923 80.16 -84.02 43.02
N HIS A 924 81.12 -84.88 42.69
CA HIS A 924 82.34 -85.04 43.46
C HIS A 924 83.16 -83.75 43.49
N GLU A 925 83.26 -82.99 42.38
CA GLU A 925 83.93 -81.70 42.37
C GLU A 925 83.25 -80.67 43.30
N ALA A 926 81.92 -80.56 43.27
CA ALA A 926 81.17 -79.67 44.14
C ALA A 926 81.43 -79.97 45.62
N VAL A 927 81.41 -81.25 46.00
CA VAL A 927 81.72 -81.66 47.37
C VAL A 927 83.20 -81.52 47.70
N ARG A 928 84.13 -81.77 46.76
CA ARG A 928 85.57 -81.47 46.97
C ARG A 928 85.81 -79.99 47.28
N ARG A 929 85.07 -79.07 46.64
CA ARG A 929 85.15 -77.63 46.95
C ARG A 929 84.73 -77.34 48.39
N LEU A 930 83.71 -78.04 48.90
CA LEU A 930 83.29 -77.95 50.31
C LEU A 930 84.35 -78.53 51.27
N LEU A 931 84.95 -79.68 50.91
CA LEU A 931 85.95 -80.35 51.73
C LEU A 931 87.28 -79.59 51.78
N ASN A 932 87.62 -78.86 50.72
CA ASN A 932 88.83 -78.05 50.61
C ASN A 932 88.68 -76.63 51.21
N LEU A 933 87.59 -76.35 51.92
CA LEU A 933 87.38 -75.03 52.50
C LEU A 933 88.34 -74.75 53.65
N THR A 934 88.84 -73.52 53.67
CA THR A 934 89.45 -72.95 54.87
C THR A 934 88.34 -72.31 55.69
N VAL A 935 87.94 -72.98 56.77
CA VAL A 935 86.93 -72.47 57.70
C VAL A 935 87.58 -71.53 58.70
N LEU A 936 87.07 -70.30 58.76
CA LEU A 936 87.59 -69.22 59.60
C LEU A 936 86.47 -68.78 60.54
N GLU A 937 86.69 -68.96 61.84
CA GLU A 937 85.77 -68.50 62.88
C GLU A 937 86.05 -67.02 63.20
N THR A 938 85.00 -66.20 63.16
CA THR A 938 85.06 -64.75 63.43
C THR A 938 84.35 -64.43 64.75
N PRO A 939 84.99 -63.69 65.68
CA PRO A 939 84.29 -63.16 66.85
C PRO A 939 83.37 -61.98 66.49
N GLU A 940 83.61 -61.32 65.35
CA GLU A 940 82.80 -60.21 64.87
C GLU A 940 81.61 -60.67 64.01
N PRO A 941 80.47 -59.96 64.04
CA PRO A 941 79.31 -60.35 63.26
C PRO A 941 79.48 -60.14 61.75
N VAL A 942 79.35 -61.21 60.98
CA VAL A 942 79.15 -61.15 59.52
C VAL A 942 77.83 -60.41 59.22
N THR A 943 77.91 -59.24 58.58
CA THR A 943 76.75 -58.40 58.26
C THR A 943 76.56 -58.20 56.75
N THR A 944 75.33 -57.92 56.35
CA THR A 944 74.92 -57.51 55.00
C THR A 944 74.23 -56.16 55.08
N GLY A 945 74.58 -55.23 54.19
CA GLY A 945 73.96 -53.91 54.11
C GLY A 945 72.72 -53.94 53.21
N TYR A 946 71.69 -53.20 53.60
CA TYR A 946 70.53 -52.88 52.77
C TYR A 946 70.36 -51.38 52.71
N SER A 947 70.18 -50.83 51.51
CA SER A 947 69.98 -49.40 51.28
C SER A 947 68.64 -49.15 50.60
N LEU A 948 67.89 -48.17 51.11
CA LEU A 948 66.60 -47.70 50.56
C LEU A 948 66.70 -46.21 50.27
N SER A 949 66.44 -45.81 49.02
CA SER A 949 66.47 -44.41 48.60
C SER A 949 65.08 -43.81 48.66
N LEU A 950 64.91 -42.71 49.41
CA LEU A 950 63.68 -41.92 49.47
C LEU A 950 63.70 -40.77 48.44
N SER A 951 62.52 -40.29 48.07
CA SER A 951 62.31 -39.19 47.12
C SER A 951 62.91 -37.85 47.58
N SER A 952 63.08 -37.68 48.90
CA SER A 952 63.80 -36.57 49.54
C SER A 952 65.30 -36.54 49.21
N GLY A 953 65.85 -37.63 48.67
CA GLY A 953 67.29 -37.85 48.49
C GLY A 953 67.96 -38.47 49.72
N GLU A 954 67.23 -38.73 50.81
CA GLU A 954 67.71 -39.49 51.96
C GLU A 954 67.86 -40.98 51.60
N ILE A 955 68.96 -41.60 52.02
CA ILE A 955 69.20 -43.03 51.84
C ILE A 955 69.24 -43.68 53.23
N LEU A 956 68.24 -44.52 53.51
CA LEU A 956 68.19 -45.32 54.72
C LEU A 956 69.07 -46.54 54.56
N ASN A 957 70.12 -46.65 55.38
CA ASN A 957 71.04 -47.77 55.37
C ASN A 957 70.87 -48.60 56.65
N VAL A 958 70.51 -49.87 56.49
CA VAL A 958 70.36 -50.83 57.58
C VAL A 958 71.30 -52.00 57.40
N LYS A 959 71.75 -52.58 58.51
CA LYS A 959 72.64 -53.77 58.49
C LYS A 959 71.92 -54.94 59.14
N ALA A 960 71.93 -56.08 58.48
CA ALA A 960 71.45 -57.34 59.04
C ALA A 960 72.63 -58.28 59.30
N SER A 961 72.60 -59.03 60.40
CA SER A 961 73.59 -60.09 60.68
C SER A 961 73.22 -61.34 59.88
N ARG A 962 74.14 -61.85 59.06
CA ARG A 962 73.98 -63.09 58.28
C ARG A 962 74.73 -64.29 58.86
N MET A 963 75.45 -64.13 59.97
CA MET A 963 76.19 -65.17 60.72
C MET A 963 77.29 -65.95 59.99
N ILE A 964 77.13 -66.21 58.69
CA ILE A 964 77.94 -67.09 57.87
C ILE A 964 78.10 -66.42 56.49
N ARG A 965 79.27 -66.59 55.89
CA ARG A 965 79.57 -66.12 54.53
C ARG A 965 80.54 -67.07 53.85
N TRP A 966 80.26 -67.45 52.61
CA TRP A 966 81.17 -68.26 51.82
C TRP A 966 81.74 -67.45 50.64
N GLU A 967 83.04 -67.16 50.71
CA GLU A 967 83.79 -66.59 49.59
C GLU A 967 84.35 -67.70 48.70
N ARG A 968 83.63 -68.01 47.62
CA ARG A 968 83.95 -69.11 46.71
C ARG A 968 85.30 -68.96 46.03
N GLU A 969 85.64 -67.76 45.56
CA GLU A 969 86.88 -67.49 44.81
C GLU A 969 88.14 -67.81 45.63
N ASN A 970 88.09 -67.56 46.94
CA ASN A 970 89.20 -67.77 47.86
C ASN A 970 89.10 -69.08 48.65
N SER A 971 88.04 -69.88 48.43
CA SER A 971 87.72 -71.08 49.22
C SER A 971 87.70 -70.84 50.74
N LYS A 972 87.26 -69.64 51.16
CA LYS A 972 87.15 -69.23 52.57
C LYS A 972 85.70 -69.27 53.03
N PHE A 973 85.46 -69.94 54.15
CA PHE A 973 84.14 -70.01 54.78
C PHE A 973 84.21 -69.33 56.14
N PHE A 974 83.58 -68.16 56.23
CA PHE A 974 83.53 -67.37 57.46
C PHE A 974 82.29 -67.75 58.23
N THR A 975 82.48 -68.03 59.52
CA THR A 975 81.38 -68.35 60.42
C THR A 975 81.59 -67.66 61.75
N GLN A 976 80.51 -67.17 62.35
CA GLN A 976 80.51 -66.80 63.76
C GLN A 976 80.57 -68.06 64.64
N LYS A 977 81.11 -67.92 65.85
CA LYS A 977 81.11 -69.00 66.83
C LYS A 977 79.68 -69.37 67.22
N LEU A 978 79.31 -70.64 67.01
CA LEU A 978 78.00 -71.15 67.42
C LEU A 978 77.98 -71.41 68.93
N ASP A 979 77.15 -70.67 69.66
CA ASP A 979 76.85 -71.00 71.06
C ASP A 979 75.88 -72.20 71.12
N ARG A 980 76.43 -73.40 71.25
CA ARG A 980 75.67 -74.65 71.38
C ARG A 980 74.92 -74.79 72.72
N SER A 981 75.11 -73.86 73.65
CA SER A 981 74.40 -73.83 74.94
C SER A 981 73.18 -72.88 74.96
N GLY A 982 72.94 -72.17 73.85
CA GLY A 982 71.92 -71.13 73.71
C GLY A 982 70.49 -71.60 73.43
N GLU A 983 69.57 -70.62 73.32
CA GLU A 983 68.15 -70.83 73.00
C GLU A 983 67.93 -71.43 71.59
N HIS A 984 66.87 -72.22 71.40
CA HIS A 984 66.48 -72.80 70.10
C HIS A 984 66.39 -71.78 68.96
N LYS A 985 66.11 -70.50 69.26
CA LYS A 985 66.09 -69.40 68.29
C LYS A 985 67.45 -69.21 67.61
N SER A 986 68.55 -69.14 68.37
CA SER A 986 69.89 -68.90 67.80
C SER A 986 70.38 -70.08 66.96
N ILE A 987 69.99 -71.31 67.35
CA ILE A 987 70.29 -72.53 66.59
C ILE A 987 69.56 -72.52 65.24
N ILE A 988 68.26 -72.15 65.23
CA ILE A 988 67.48 -72.07 63.98
C ILE A 988 67.98 -70.93 63.09
N GLU A 989 68.31 -69.77 63.64
CA GLU A 989 68.90 -68.65 62.88
C GLU A 989 70.23 -69.06 62.24
N TYR A 990 71.14 -69.65 63.02
CA TYR A 990 72.43 -70.12 62.52
C TYR A 990 72.26 -71.23 61.46
N ALA A 991 71.39 -72.22 61.71
CA ALA A 991 71.11 -73.28 60.75
C ALA A 991 70.51 -72.74 59.44
N THR A 992 69.65 -71.71 59.52
CA THR A 992 69.06 -71.05 58.35
C THR A 992 70.15 -70.42 57.51
N TYR A 993 71.01 -69.58 58.10
CA TYR A 993 72.12 -68.96 57.36
C TYR A 993 73.16 -69.98 56.86
N PHE A 994 73.45 -71.01 57.65
CA PHE A 994 74.37 -72.09 57.24
C PHE A 994 73.85 -72.79 56.00
N SER A 995 72.56 -73.09 56.00
CA SER A 995 71.91 -73.76 54.89
C SER A 995 71.78 -72.91 53.64
N GLU A 996 71.41 -71.63 53.80
CA GLU A 996 71.33 -70.66 52.70
C GLU A 996 72.69 -70.51 52.03
N VAL A 997 73.74 -70.20 52.80
CA VAL A 997 75.08 -69.95 52.27
C VAL A 997 75.67 -71.20 51.59
N ILE A 998 75.50 -72.38 52.17
CA ILE A 998 75.97 -73.62 51.53
C ILE A 998 75.16 -73.92 50.28
N SER A 999 73.84 -73.78 50.30
CA SER A 999 73.02 -74.02 49.11
C SER A 999 73.34 -73.04 47.97
N GLU A 1000 73.53 -71.75 48.29
CA GLU A 1000 73.98 -70.70 47.39
C GLU A 1000 75.32 -71.08 46.76
N GLY A 1001 76.30 -71.48 47.57
CA GLY A 1001 77.61 -71.81 47.02
C GLY A 1001 77.67 -73.14 46.26
N MET A 1002 76.74 -74.07 46.53
CA MET A 1002 76.62 -75.34 45.80
C MET A 1002 75.87 -75.21 44.48
N LEU A 1003 74.81 -74.39 44.44
CA LEU A 1003 73.87 -74.30 43.31
C LEU A 1003 73.77 -72.89 42.73
N TRP A 1004 74.84 -72.09 42.80
CA TRP A 1004 74.87 -70.71 42.30
C TRP A 1004 74.44 -70.54 40.82
N GLU A 1005 74.51 -71.57 39.98
CA GLU A 1005 74.03 -71.55 38.58
C GLU A 1005 72.56 -71.97 38.45
N LYS A 1006 71.91 -72.39 39.54
CA LYS A 1006 70.57 -73.00 39.59
C LYS A 1006 69.74 -72.46 40.77
N GLU A 1007 69.46 -71.16 40.74
CA GLU A 1007 68.72 -70.43 41.80
C GLU A 1007 67.38 -71.08 42.17
N ASP A 1008 66.63 -71.61 41.21
CA ASP A 1008 65.32 -72.24 41.43
C ASP A 1008 65.34 -73.45 42.41
N HIS A 1009 66.51 -74.07 42.59
CA HIS A 1009 66.70 -75.28 43.40
C HIS A 1009 67.41 -75.00 44.73
N MET A 1010 67.95 -73.79 44.92
CA MET A 1010 68.71 -73.39 46.09
C MET A 1010 67.89 -73.50 47.38
N TRP A 1011 66.66 -72.96 47.40
CA TRP A 1011 65.83 -73.01 48.60
C TRP A 1011 65.48 -74.44 49.04
N LYS A 1012 65.33 -75.37 48.07
CA LYS A 1012 65.04 -76.79 48.37
C LYS A 1012 66.23 -77.47 49.03
N LEU A 1013 67.45 -77.17 48.55
CA LEU A 1013 68.68 -77.65 49.15
C LEU A 1013 68.93 -77.00 50.51
N ALA A 1014 68.70 -75.69 50.65
CA ALA A 1014 68.79 -74.97 51.91
C ALA A 1014 67.89 -75.62 52.96
N GLU A 1015 66.61 -75.85 52.65
CA GLU A 1015 65.68 -76.45 53.61
C GLU A 1015 66.13 -77.86 54.05
N LEU A 1016 66.67 -78.65 53.11
CA LEU A 1016 67.23 -79.97 53.42
C LEU A 1016 68.48 -79.88 54.30
N ILE A 1017 69.41 -78.98 53.99
CA ILE A 1017 70.62 -78.75 54.79
C ILE A 1017 70.24 -78.24 56.18
N LYS A 1018 69.26 -77.33 56.30
CA LYS A 1018 68.77 -76.81 57.58
C LYS A 1018 68.22 -77.94 58.46
N LEU A 1019 67.38 -78.80 57.89
CA LEU A 1019 66.85 -79.98 58.61
C LEU A 1019 67.98 -80.95 59.00
N GLY A 1020 68.93 -81.17 58.09
CA GLY A 1020 70.12 -81.98 58.36
C GLY A 1020 70.98 -81.41 59.50
N PHE A 1021 71.15 -80.08 59.55
CA PHE A 1021 71.91 -79.38 60.57
C PHE A 1021 71.28 -79.56 61.95
N LEU A 1022 69.95 -79.47 62.06
CA LEU A 1022 69.23 -79.64 63.33
C LEU A 1022 69.32 -81.07 63.91
N VAL A 1023 69.65 -82.07 63.08
CA VAL A 1023 69.93 -83.45 63.52
C VAL A 1023 71.44 -83.77 63.51
N GLU A 1024 72.28 -82.74 63.53
CA GLU A 1024 73.75 -82.81 63.54
C GLU A 1024 74.35 -83.66 62.40
N PHE A 1025 73.63 -83.75 61.27
CA PHE A 1025 73.95 -84.60 60.14
C PHE A 1025 74.25 -86.07 60.51
N ASN A 1026 73.53 -86.61 61.51
CA ASN A 1026 73.59 -88.03 61.83
C ASN A 1026 73.27 -88.89 60.59
N GLU A 1027 74.15 -89.84 60.24
CA GLU A 1027 74.05 -90.58 58.97
C GLU A 1027 72.72 -91.34 58.80
N GLU A 1028 72.19 -91.99 59.85
CA GLU A 1028 70.91 -92.71 59.78
C GLU A 1028 69.73 -91.74 59.59
N ALA A 1029 69.80 -90.58 60.25
CA ALA A 1029 68.80 -89.52 60.10
C ALA A 1029 68.85 -88.89 58.70
N ILE A 1030 70.06 -88.70 58.14
CA ILE A 1030 70.24 -88.20 56.77
C ILE A 1030 69.74 -89.21 55.74
N ASP A 1031 70.02 -90.51 55.91
CA ASP A 1031 69.51 -91.55 55.01
C ASP A 1031 67.98 -91.59 55.01
N PHE A 1032 67.36 -91.44 56.17
CA PHE A 1032 65.91 -91.32 56.27
C PHE A 1032 65.40 -90.02 55.63
N LEU A 1033 66.06 -88.89 55.87
CA LEU A 1033 65.69 -87.59 55.30
C LEU A 1033 65.74 -87.61 53.76
N LEU A 1034 66.83 -88.13 53.18
CA LEU A 1034 66.96 -88.30 51.73
C LEU A 1034 65.83 -89.17 51.16
N LYS A 1035 65.53 -90.32 51.79
CA LYS A 1035 64.40 -91.18 51.39
C LYS A 1035 63.06 -90.45 51.43
N THR A 1036 62.79 -89.63 52.46
CA THR A 1036 61.52 -88.88 52.56
C THR A 1036 61.37 -87.85 51.43
N LYS A 1037 62.47 -87.44 50.81
CA LYS A 1037 62.49 -86.54 49.65
C LYS A 1037 62.69 -87.28 48.32
N ASN A 1038 62.65 -88.61 48.31
CA ASN A 1038 62.94 -89.48 47.16
C ASN A 1038 64.35 -89.26 46.56
N LEU A 1039 65.31 -88.88 47.41
CA LEU A 1039 66.71 -88.68 47.06
C LEU A 1039 67.53 -89.89 47.53
N GLN A 1040 68.62 -90.19 46.83
CA GLN A 1040 69.54 -91.28 47.17
C GLN A 1040 70.96 -90.96 46.71
N THR A 1041 71.95 -91.48 47.41
CA THR A 1041 73.34 -91.51 46.93
C THR A 1041 73.56 -92.71 46.03
N TYR A 1042 74.29 -92.55 44.92
CA TYR A 1042 74.65 -93.65 44.04
C TYR A 1042 75.90 -94.38 44.53
N SER A 1043 76.17 -95.56 43.94
CA SER A 1043 77.32 -96.38 44.28
C SER A 1043 78.66 -95.64 44.16
N GLU A 1044 78.82 -94.78 43.15
CA GLU A 1044 80.06 -94.03 42.93
C GLU A 1044 80.24 -92.93 43.98
N ASP A 1045 79.14 -92.32 44.42
CA ASP A 1045 79.14 -91.30 45.48
C ASP A 1045 79.47 -91.92 46.85
N GLU A 1046 78.99 -93.13 47.11
CA GLU A 1046 79.32 -93.89 48.34
C GLU A 1046 80.78 -94.34 48.38
N GLU A 1047 81.36 -94.72 47.22
CA GLU A 1047 82.79 -95.01 47.10
C GLU A 1047 83.63 -93.73 47.33
N PHE A 1048 83.20 -92.60 46.76
CA PHE A 1048 83.83 -91.30 47.00
C PHE A 1048 83.77 -90.88 48.47
N LEU A 1049 82.63 -91.03 49.15
CA LEU A 1049 82.48 -90.75 50.58
C LEU A 1049 83.37 -91.66 51.43
N SER A 1050 83.46 -92.95 51.10
CA SER A 1050 84.32 -93.91 51.79
C SER A 1050 85.81 -93.59 51.61
N SER A 1051 86.21 -93.07 50.45
CA SER A 1051 87.57 -92.61 50.19
C SER A 1051 87.90 -91.28 50.88
N ALA A 1052 86.96 -90.35 50.95
CA ALA A 1052 87.16 -89.04 51.58
C ALA A 1052 87.15 -89.13 53.11
N PHE A 1053 86.46 -90.13 53.67
CA PHE A 1053 86.32 -90.36 55.11
C PHE A 1053 86.58 -91.85 55.46
N PRO A 1054 87.85 -92.31 55.46
CA PRO A 1054 88.18 -93.70 55.79
C PRO A 1054 87.83 -94.03 57.24
N SER A 1055 87.29 -95.23 57.48
CA SER A 1055 86.91 -95.72 58.81
C SER A 1055 88.16 -95.89 59.71
N VAL A 1056 88.18 -95.23 60.87
CA VAL A 1056 89.17 -95.48 61.94
C VAL A 1056 88.61 -96.47 62.94
#